data_AF-A0A1S9M7L4-F1
#
_entry.id   AF-A0A1S9M7L4-F1
#
_cell.length_a   1.000
_cell.length_b   1.000
_cell.length_c   1.000
_cell.angle_alpha   90.00
_cell.angle_beta   90.00
_cell.angle_gamma   90.00
#
_symmetry.space_group_name_H-M   'P 1'
#
loop_
_entity.id
_entity.type
_entity.pdbx_description
1 polymer ?
#
loop_
_entity_poly.entity_id
_entity_poly.type
_entity_poly.pdbx_seq_one_letter_code
_entity_poly.pdbx_strand_id
1 'polypeptide(L)'
;MTIDAADTTYEATMRSGTDIVRIQNLSVSYLSGKRQVDVLKDVTLQLRRGHVLGLVGESGSGKSTLASALLGSLRSTSFVSNGSVHVAGQDVFALAPRELRRLRMAEVAMVPQNAGNALTPTMKIGEQIAEVLHHLKGNKAAQRARAEDLLRLVRLPNPGPALDRYPHQFSGGQQQRIGIAMALAANPSLLVLDEPTTGLDVVTQAAILDLLTELQQTLGMSMVMVSHDLGVIDKMCTDIALLRKGAVVESGLTRSILAQPQHAYTRGLIDSVPRIDTPGIPPGMDQAVIDAGTVREGAVELYIRTPPREAKPVLTVRDLTIDYRKRPVPGTGPTVQDVSFEVNAGEIVALVGESGSGKSTIANAIAGLQKSEGGQMSLTGAGDGSANHRESGGNLARTVSSRPKRLRQAVQLIFQNADTSLNPRHSVRTAIARPLTLFGVKGATVERALEEVELPASFAQRLPGQLSGGQRQRVGIARAIAAGPSLVLADEVVSALDVSVQSSILRLMDTLSRDKDIGFLFITHDLAVVRSVADRVVVLYLGRIVEDGTVEEIFSHTSHPYTRLLLDSVIELGDDHGAKAQGVRDEIPDAPPELGCPFASRCPIVRDVCRTVVPPIIQVSDTHRIKCHADVADLRQAPAAP
;
A
#
# COMPACT_ATOMS: atom_id res chain seq x y z
N MET A 1 -4.25 23.58 -38.33
CA MET A 1 -5.53 24.30 -38.48
C MET A 1 -6.44 23.46 -39.37
N THR A 2 -7.18 22.56 -38.75
CA THR A 2 -8.38 21.85 -39.24
C THR A 2 -8.95 21.21 -37.98
N ILE A 3 -9.81 21.96 -37.31
CA ILE A 3 -10.59 21.47 -36.16
C ILE A 3 -11.64 20.57 -36.77
N ASP A 4 -11.60 19.29 -36.43
CA ASP A 4 -12.44 18.27 -37.00
C ASP A 4 -13.90 18.48 -36.55
N ALA A 5 -14.85 18.43 -37.48
CA ALA A 5 -16.26 18.77 -37.23
C ALA A 5 -16.97 17.80 -36.24
N ALA A 6 -16.30 16.70 -35.88
CA ALA A 6 -16.71 15.76 -34.84
C ALA A 6 -16.56 16.32 -33.41
N ASP A 7 -15.61 17.23 -33.16
CA ASP A 7 -15.42 17.84 -31.82
C ASP A 7 -16.59 18.76 -31.44
N THR A 8 -17.14 19.49 -32.41
CA THR A 8 -18.27 20.42 -32.17
C THR A 8 -19.61 19.71 -31.91
N THR A 9 -19.80 18.48 -32.38
CA THR A 9 -20.98 17.66 -32.03
C THR A 9 -20.77 16.94 -30.70
N TYR A 10 -19.53 16.61 -30.33
CA TYR A 10 -19.17 16.09 -29.01
C TYR A 10 -19.40 17.15 -27.91
N GLU A 11 -19.01 18.41 -28.13
CA GLU A 11 -19.25 19.53 -27.19
C GLU A 11 -20.73 19.90 -27.01
N ALA A 12 -21.56 19.76 -28.05
CA ALA A 12 -22.99 20.08 -27.97
C ALA A 12 -23.79 19.02 -27.18
N THR A 13 -23.32 17.76 -27.19
CA THR A 13 -23.93 16.67 -26.40
C THR A 13 -23.42 16.64 -24.95
N MET A 14 -22.32 17.34 -24.63
CA MET A 14 -21.70 17.45 -23.29
C MET A 14 -22.48 18.31 -22.28
N ARG A 15 -23.53 19.04 -22.68
CA ARG A 15 -24.30 19.95 -21.82
C ARG A 15 -25.61 19.37 -21.25
N SER A 16 -26.00 18.14 -21.58
CA SER A 16 -27.34 17.60 -21.23
C SER A 16 -27.36 16.52 -20.14
N GLY A 17 -26.26 16.27 -19.42
CA GLY A 17 -26.23 15.32 -18.29
C GLY A 17 -26.70 15.97 -16.98
N THR A 18 -27.49 15.26 -16.16
CA THR A 18 -27.84 15.72 -14.81
C THR A 18 -26.68 15.40 -13.85
N ASP A 19 -26.19 16.42 -13.14
CA ASP A 19 -25.14 16.25 -12.12
C ASP A 19 -25.68 15.48 -10.91
N ILE A 20 -24.91 14.51 -10.41
CA ILE A 20 -25.20 13.82 -9.16
C ILE A 20 -24.54 14.49 -7.96
N VAL A 21 -23.36 15.11 -8.16
CA VAL A 21 -22.67 15.91 -7.14
C VAL A 21 -22.42 17.30 -7.71
N ARG A 22 -22.73 18.32 -6.91
CA ARG A 22 -22.33 19.70 -7.19
C ARG A 22 -21.88 20.38 -5.90
N ILE A 23 -20.63 20.84 -5.90
CA ILE A 23 -20.00 21.56 -4.79
C ILE A 23 -19.72 22.97 -5.28
N GLN A 24 -20.15 23.99 -4.52
CA GLN A 24 -19.99 25.39 -4.90
C GLN A 24 -19.32 26.16 -3.76
N ASN A 25 -18.10 26.66 -4.02
CA ASN A 25 -17.31 27.49 -3.10
C ASN A 25 -17.26 26.94 -1.66
N LEU A 26 -17.13 25.62 -1.53
CA LEU A 26 -17.15 24.95 -0.24
C LEU A 26 -15.89 25.29 0.54
N SER A 27 -16.09 25.89 1.71
CA SER A 27 -15.06 26.08 2.72
C SER A 27 -15.44 25.34 4.00
N VAL A 28 -14.50 24.57 4.55
CA VAL A 28 -14.70 23.78 5.77
C VAL A 28 -13.58 24.14 6.73
N SER A 29 -13.96 24.52 7.94
CA SER A 29 -13.03 24.95 8.99
C SER A 29 -13.26 24.12 10.26
N TYR A 30 -12.22 23.98 11.10
CA TYR A 30 -12.37 23.43 12.45
C TYR A 30 -11.77 24.34 13.51
N LEU A 31 -12.23 24.17 14.75
CA LEU A 31 -11.72 24.89 15.91
C LEU A 31 -10.58 24.12 16.58
N SER A 32 -9.41 24.74 16.66
CA SER A 32 -8.26 24.29 17.45
C SER A 32 -8.05 25.25 18.62
N GLY A 33 -8.72 24.98 19.75
CA GLY A 33 -8.79 25.93 20.86
C GLY A 33 -9.58 27.18 20.44
N LYS A 34 -8.93 28.35 20.44
CA LYS A 34 -9.52 29.63 19.99
C LYS A 34 -9.25 29.94 18.51
N ARG A 35 -8.43 29.14 17.82
CA ARG A 35 -8.03 29.40 16.44
C ARG A 35 -8.88 28.59 15.48
N GLN A 36 -9.46 29.25 14.49
CA GLN A 36 -10.06 28.61 13.32
C GLN A 36 -8.96 28.20 12.34
N VAL A 37 -9.04 26.96 11.86
CA VAL A 37 -8.12 26.41 10.86
C VAL A 37 -8.96 25.91 9.68
N ASP A 38 -8.66 26.43 8.49
CA ASP A 38 -9.37 26.05 7.26
C ASP A 38 -8.76 24.78 6.67
N VAL A 39 -9.61 23.78 6.47
CA VAL A 39 -9.27 22.49 5.86
C VAL A 39 -9.54 22.52 4.36
N LEU A 40 -10.68 23.06 3.97
CA LEU A 40 -11.08 23.26 2.58
C LEU A 40 -11.33 24.74 2.33
N LYS A 41 -10.93 25.22 1.15
CA LYS A 41 -10.96 26.63 0.76
C LYS A 41 -11.57 26.75 -0.64
N ASP A 42 -12.77 27.31 -0.70
CA ASP A 42 -13.49 27.68 -1.92
C ASP A 42 -13.53 26.57 -2.99
N VAL A 43 -13.75 25.33 -2.55
CA VAL A 43 -13.76 24.16 -3.43
C VAL A 43 -15.02 24.17 -4.30
N THR A 44 -14.83 24.12 -5.62
CA THR A 44 -15.91 24.00 -6.61
C THR A 44 -15.66 22.79 -7.50
N LEU A 45 -16.60 21.84 -7.52
CA LEU A 45 -16.48 20.57 -8.24
C LEU A 45 -17.85 20.07 -8.69
N GLN A 46 -17.88 19.26 -9.74
CA GLN A 46 -19.09 18.62 -10.25
C GLN A 46 -18.81 17.18 -10.67
N LEU A 47 -19.81 16.31 -10.52
CA LEU A 47 -19.79 14.95 -11.04
C LEU A 47 -21.11 14.66 -11.74
N ARG A 48 -21.02 14.18 -12.98
CA ARG A 48 -22.16 13.72 -13.78
C ARG A 48 -22.61 12.34 -13.33
N ARG A 49 -23.89 12.02 -13.53
CA ARG A 49 -24.40 10.66 -13.31
C ARG A 49 -23.66 9.65 -14.20
N GLY A 50 -23.28 8.51 -13.62
CA GLY A 50 -22.58 7.42 -14.31
C GLY A 50 -21.08 7.66 -14.55
N HIS A 51 -20.53 8.76 -14.04
CA HIS A 51 -19.11 9.09 -14.13
C HIS A 51 -18.38 8.81 -12.80
N VAL A 52 -17.05 8.83 -12.85
CA VAL A 52 -16.19 8.59 -11.70
C VAL A 52 -15.24 9.77 -11.50
N LEU A 53 -15.33 10.43 -10.34
CA LEU A 53 -14.45 11.54 -9.95
C LEU A 53 -13.33 11.06 -9.02
N GLY A 54 -12.08 11.26 -9.43
CA GLY A 54 -10.89 11.04 -8.62
C GLY A 54 -10.52 12.27 -7.79
N LEU A 55 -10.29 12.11 -6.49
CA LEU A 55 -9.77 13.14 -5.58
C LEU A 55 -8.33 12.78 -5.21
N VAL A 56 -7.37 13.59 -5.66
CA VAL A 56 -5.93 13.34 -5.51
C VAL A 56 -5.24 14.49 -4.79
N GLY A 57 -4.16 14.20 -4.07
CA GLY A 57 -3.36 15.22 -3.41
C GLY A 57 -2.54 14.71 -2.24
N GLU A 58 -1.71 15.57 -1.66
CA GLU A 58 -0.84 15.27 -0.51
C GLU A 58 -1.64 14.82 0.72
N SER A 59 -0.97 14.13 1.64
CA SER A 59 -1.56 13.80 2.93
C SER A 59 -1.97 15.08 3.68
N GLY A 60 -3.21 15.14 4.16
CA GLY A 60 -3.76 16.33 4.82
C GLY A 60 -4.26 17.45 3.88
N SER A 61 -4.35 17.24 2.56
CA SER A 61 -4.88 18.24 1.62
C SER A 61 -6.40 18.47 1.69
N GLY A 62 -7.13 17.64 2.45
CA GLY A 62 -8.58 17.76 2.65
C GLY A 62 -9.45 16.74 1.90
N LYS A 63 -8.86 15.78 1.17
CA LYS A 63 -9.60 14.77 0.36
C LYS A 63 -10.68 14.00 1.13
N SER A 64 -10.32 13.36 2.24
CA SER A 64 -11.27 12.58 3.05
C SER A 64 -12.31 13.49 3.74
N THR A 65 -11.96 14.75 4.04
CA THR A 65 -12.91 15.76 4.53
C THR A 65 -13.93 16.10 3.45
N LEU A 66 -13.48 16.31 2.21
CA LEU A 66 -14.34 16.56 1.06
C LEU A 66 -15.25 15.35 0.77
N ALA A 67 -14.69 14.14 0.78
CA ALA A 67 -15.45 12.90 0.62
C ALA A 67 -16.53 12.74 1.71
N SER A 68 -16.20 13.00 2.98
CA SER A 68 -17.16 12.91 4.09
C SER A 68 -18.23 14.02 4.03
N ALA A 69 -17.88 15.20 3.50
CA ALA A 69 -18.81 16.30 3.28
C ALA A 69 -19.94 15.93 2.31
N LEU A 70 -19.69 15.04 1.33
CA LEU A 70 -20.72 14.52 0.43
C LEU A 70 -21.81 13.73 1.16
N LEU A 71 -21.47 13.12 2.30
CA LEU A 71 -22.44 12.44 3.15
C LEU A 71 -23.09 13.39 4.17
N GLY A 72 -22.75 14.68 4.18
CA GLY A 72 -23.11 15.61 5.26
C GLY A 72 -22.52 15.19 6.62
N SER A 73 -21.38 14.51 6.62
CA SER A 73 -20.72 14.00 7.82
C SER A 73 -19.37 14.68 7.99
N LEU A 74 -19.28 15.60 8.95
CA LEU A 74 -18.03 16.27 9.32
C LEU A 74 -17.64 15.85 10.73
N ARG A 75 -16.35 15.99 11.06
CA ARG A 75 -15.88 15.79 12.45
C ARG A 75 -16.61 16.77 13.36
N SER A 76 -16.85 16.41 14.61
CA SER A 76 -17.63 17.20 15.57
C SER A 76 -17.14 18.63 15.80
N THR A 77 -15.86 18.91 15.53
CA THR A 77 -15.24 20.24 15.63
C THR A 77 -15.17 21.00 14.31
N SER A 78 -15.59 20.39 13.20
CA SER A 78 -15.57 20.94 11.85
C SER A 78 -16.95 21.44 11.45
N PHE A 79 -16.99 22.54 10.71
CA PHE A 79 -18.21 23.13 10.19
C PHE A 79 -17.99 23.71 8.80
N VAL A 80 -19.07 23.79 8.01
CA VAL A 80 -19.07 24.49 6.73
C VAL A 80 -19.08 25.98 7.03
N SER A 81 -18.02 26.68 6.63
CA SER A 81 -17.88 28.12 6.82
C SER A 81 -18.41 28.92 5.62
N ASN A 82 -18.43 28.33 4.42
CA ASN A 82 -19.00 28.91 3.21
C ASN A 82 -19.37 27.82 2.20
N GLY A 83 -20.25 28.16 1.26
CA GLY A 83 -20.62 27.31 0.12
C GLY A 83 -21.71 26.28 0.41
N SER A 84 -21.98 25.42 -0.58
CA SER A 84 -22.99 24.37 -0.51
C SER A 84 -22.51 23.06 -1.12
N VAL A 85 -23.12 21.96 -0.68
CA VAL A 85 -22.83 20.60 -1.16
C VAL A 85 -24.13 19.92 -1.54
N HIS A 86 -24.36 19.73 -2.84
CA HIS A 86 -25.54 19.06 -3.36
C HIS A 86 -25.22 17.64 -3.78
N VAL A 87 -26.02 16.68 -3.30
CA VAL A 87 -25.99 15.27 -3.73
C VAL A 87 -27.39 14.85 -4.16
N ALA A 88 -27.50 14.27 -5.36
CA ALA A 88 -28.78 13.93 -5.98
C ALA A 88 -29.80 15.10 -5.96
N GLY A 89 -29.30 16.33 -6.14
CA GLY A 89 -30.09 17.56 -6.13
C GLY A 89 -30.42 18.15 -4.75
N GLN A 90 -30.05 17.48 -3.65
CA GLN A 90 -30.34 17.94 -2.28
C GLN A 90 -29.09 18.53 -1.61
N ASP A 91 -29.20 19.71 -0.99
CA ASP A 91 -28.13 20.28 -0.18
C ASP A 91 -27.99 19.51 1.15
N VAL A 92 -26.93 18.72 1.29
CA VAL A 92 -26.76 17.78 2.39
C VAL A 92 -26.58 18.44 3.76
N PHE A 93 -26.16 19.71 3.80
CA PHE A 93 -26.01 20.47 5.05
C PHE A 93 -27.26 21.29 5.39
N ALA A 94 -28.20 21.45 4.45
CA ALA A 94 -29.51 22.08 4.70
C ALA A 94 -30.60 21.07 5.09
N LEU A 95 -30.40 19.77 4.85
CA LEU A 95 -31.37 18.73 5.18
C LEU A 95 -31.58 18.55 6.69
N ALA A 96 -32.82 18.28 7.09
CA ALA A 96 -33.11 17.87 8.45
C ALA A 96 -32.50 16.48 8.75
N PRO A 97 -32.16 16.14 10.02
CA PRO A 97 -31.51 14.87 10.35
C PRO A 97 -32.22 13.60 9.85
N ARG A 98 -33.55 13.62 9.76
CA ARG A 98 -34.36 12.52 9.22
C ARG A 98 -34.21 12.36 7.70
N GLU A 99 -34.14 13.46 6.97
CA GLU A 99 -34.00 13.48 5.52
C GLU A 99 -32.57 13.14 5.12
N LEU A 100 -31.58 13.67 5.85
CA LEU A 100 -30.17 13.29 5.69
C LEU A 100 -29.96 11.80 5.91
N ARG A 101 -30.64 11.20 6.89
CA ARG A 101 -30.61 9.75 7.09
C ARG A 101 -31.23 9.00 5.89
N ARG A 102 -32.32 9.50 5.30
CA ARG A 102 -32.92 8.90 4.09
C ARG A 102 -31.97 8.98 2.89
N LEU A 103 -31.32 10.13 2.69
CA LEU A 103 -30.32 10.32 1.64
C LEU A 103 -29.17 9.30 1.79
N ARG A 104 -28.67 9.08 3.01
CA ARG A 104 -27.64 8.06 3.30
C ARG A 104 -28.10 6.61 3.22
N MET A 105 -29.41 6.36 3.19
CA MET A 105 -29.98 5.01 3.08
C MET A 105 -30.40 4.66 1.64
N ALA A 106 -30.30 5.59 0.69
CA ALA A 106 -30.81 5.39 -0.67
C ALA A 106 -29.94 5.99 -1.77
N GLU A 107 -29.35 7.17 -1.55
CA GLU A 107 -28.67 7.91 -2.63
C GLU A 107 -27.15 7.86 -2.51
N VAL A 108 -26.60 7.91 -1.29
CA VAL A 108 -25.15 7.95 -1.07
C VAL A 108 -24.71 6.94 -0.02
N ALA A 109 -23.67 6.16 -0.34
CA ALA A 109 -22.99 5.27 0.58
C ALA A 109 -21.48 5.51 0.56
N MET A 110 -20.79 5.09 1.62
CA MET A 110 -19.34 5.26 1.74
C MET A 110 -18.67 3.94 2.10
N VAL A 111 -17.55 3.66 1.43
CA VAL A 111 -16.55 2.66 1.85
C VAL A 111 -15.35 3.44 2.42
N PRO A 112 -15.08 3.35 3.72
CA PRO A 112 -13.97 4.08 4.34
C PRO A 112 -12.61 3.41 4.06
N GLN A 113 -11.53 4.17 4.26
CA GLN A 113 -10.11 3.79 4.03
C GLN A 113 -9.66 2.48 4.65
N ASN A 114 -10.32 2.01 5.72
CA ASN A 114 -10.05 0.70 6.28
C ASN A 114 -11.37 0.00 6.53
N ALA A 115 -11.83 -0.79 5.56
CA ALA A 115 -13.08 -1.52 5.68
C ALA A 115 -13.07 -2.45 6.90
N GLY A 116 -11.93 -3.07 7.25
CA GLY A 116 -11.79 -3.90 8.45
C GLY A 116 -12.17 -3.17 9.74
N ASN A 117 -11.79 -1.89 9.87
CA ASN A 117 -12.16 -1.05 11.01
C ASN A 117 -13.61 -0.56 10.96
N ALA A 118 -14.25 -0.58 9.79
CA ALA A 118 -15.65 -0.23 9.63
C ALA A 118 -16.60 -1.38 10.01
N LEU A 119 -16.11 -2.62 9.92
CA LEU A 119 -16.84 -3.81 10.36
C LEU A 119 -16.87 -3.89 11.88
N THR A 120 -18.01 -4.29 12.44
CA THR A 120 -18.15 -4.53 13.88
C THR A 120 -17.50 -5.86 14.25
N PRO A 121 -16.38 -5.89 15.00
CA PRO A 121 -15.57 -7.11 15.18
C PRO A 121 -16.28 -8.25 15.91
N THR A 122 -17.28 -7.90 16.72
CA THR A 122 -18.05 -8.82 17.57
C THR A 122 -19.37 -9.28 16.94
N MET A 123 -19.68 -8.83 15.72
CA MET A 123 -20.95 -9.15 15.04
C MET A 123 -20.67 -9.97 13.78
N LYS A 124 -21.54 -10.94 13.47
CA LYS A 124 -21.41 -11.75 12.26
C LYS A 124 -21.70 -10.94 11.00
N ILE A 125 -21.08 -11.30 9.88
CA ILE A 125 -21.24 -10.56 8.61
C ILE A 125 -22.69 -10.51 8.16
N GLY A 126 -23.42 -11.63 8.26
CA GLY A 126 -24.83 -11.66 7.86
C GLY A 126 -25.72 -10.75 8.70
N GLU A 127 -25.41 -10.57 9.99
CA GLU A 127 -26.14 -9.66 10.87
C GLU A 127 -25.85 -8.19 10.54
N GLN A 128 -24.58 -7.86 10.26
CA GLN A 128 -24.16 -6.51 9.87
C GLN A 128 -24.80 -6.08 8.54
N ILE A 129 -24.82 -6.96 7.53
CA ILE A 129 -25.49 -6.66 6.26
C ILE A 129 -27.01 -6.55 6.47
N ALA A 130 -27.60 -7.41 7.30
CA ALA A 130 -29.03 -7.36 7.61
C ALA A 130 -29.44 -6.07 8.33
N GLU A 131 -28.56 -5.46 9.14
CA GLU A 131 -28.82 -4.15 9.77
C GLU A 131 -29.04 -3.07 8.72
N VAL A 132 -28.20 -3.05 7.67
CA VAL A 132 -28.38 -2.12 6.55
C VAL A 132 -29.66 -2.43 5.81
N LEU A 133 -29.99 -3.71 5.57
CA LEU A 133 -31.20 -4.12 4.87
C LEU A 133 -32.50 -3.94 5.69
N HIS A 134 -32.43 -3.60 6.99
CA HIS A 134 -33.62 -3.58 7.86
C HIS A 134 -34.69 -2.57 7.41
N HIS A 135 -34.29 -1.51 6.69
CA HIS A 135 -35.23 -0.54 6.13
C HIS A 135 -35.98 -1.05 4.89
N LEU A 136 -35.48 -2.09 4.22
CA LEU A 136 -36.14 -2.77 3.12
C LEU A 136 -37.15 -3.76 3.72
N LYS A 137 -38.44 -3.57 3.44
CA LYS A 137 -39.53 -4.42 3.97
C LYS A 137 -39.25 -5.89 3.62
N GLY A 138 -39.01 -6.75 4.62
CA GLY A 138 -38.71 -8.16 4.42
C GLY A 138 -38.64 -8.96 5.73
N ASN A 139 -38.82 -10.28 5.65
CA ASN A 139 -38.59 -11.18 6.78
C ASN A 139 -37.08 -11.51 6.91
N LYS A 140 -36.67 -12.08 8.05
CA LYS A 140 -35.25 -12.43 8.30
C LYS A 140 -34.66 -13.36 7.22
N ALA A 141 -35.47 -14.26 6.66
CA ALA A 141 -35.03 -15.18 5.61
C ALA A 141 -34.70 -14.42 4.30
N ALA A 142 -35.55 -13.48 3.91
CA ALA A 142 -35.33 -12.62 2.74
C ALA A 142 -34.10 -11.71 2.91
N GLN A 143 -33.90 -11.16 4.12
CA GLN A 143 -32.70 -10.37 4.44
C GLN A 143 -31.42 -11.20 4.33
N ARG A 144 -31.44 -12.45 4.83
CA ARG A 144 -30.29 -13.35 4.73
C ARG A 144 -30.00 -13.75 3.28
N ALA A 145 -31.03 -14.08 2.49
CA ALA A 145 -30.87 -14.39 1.07
C ALA A 145 -30.28 -13.20 0.29
N ARG A 146 -30.79 -11.99 0.55
CA ARG A 146 -30.24 -10.77 -0.06
C ARG A 146 -28.80 -10.49 0.38
N ALA A 147 -28.47 -10.75 1.65
CA ALA A 147 -27.10 -10.62 2.13
C ALA A 147 -26.15 -11.60 1.40
N GLU A 148 -26.59 -12.84 1.19
CA GLU A 148 -25.84 -13.83 0.39
C GLU A 148 -25.64 -13.36 -1.06
N ASP A 149 -26.68 -12.79 -1.69
CA ASP A 149 -26.59 -12.24 -3.04
C ASP A 149 -25.62 -11.07 -3.12
N LEU A 150 -25.59 -10.19 -2.12
CA LEU A 150 -24.62 -9.09 -2.04
C LEU A 150 -23.19 -9.62 -1.91
N LEU A 151 -22.97 -10.65 -1.09
CA LEU A 151 -21.67 -11.29 -0.96
C LEU A 151 -21.24 -11.98 -2.27
N ARG A 152 -22.18 -12.58 -3.00
CA ARG A 152 -21.94 -13.15 -4.33
C ARG A 152 -21.60 -12.07 -5.35
N LEU A 153 -22.31 -10.94 -5.32
CA LEU A 153 -22.10 -9.78 -6.20
C LEU A 153 -20.69 -9.20 -6.05
N VAL A 154 -20.16 -9.13 -4.83
CA VAL A 154 -18.77 -8.70 -4.58
C VAL A 154 -17.73 -9.81 -4.76
N ARG A 155 -18.12 -10.94 -5.34
CA ARG A 155 -17.29 -12.13 -5.59
C ARG A 155 -16.63 -12.68 -4.32
N LEU A 156 -17.31 -12.62 -3.17
CA LEU A 156 -16.82 -13.25 -1.94
C LEU A 156 -16.95 -14.78 -2.06
N PRO A 157 -15.88 -15.56 -1.78
CA PRO A 157 -15.95 -17.01 -1.85
C PRO A 157 -16.88 -17.57 -0.77
N ASN A 158 -17.60 -18.64 -1.11
CA ASN A 158 -18.52 -19.33 -0.21
C ASN A 158 -19.46 -18.36 0.53
N PRO A 159 -20.29 -17.58 -0.19
CA PRO A 159 -21.06 -16.47 0.39
C PRO A 159 -22.05 -16.94 1.47
N GLY A 160 -22.65 -18.12 1.33
CA GLY A 160 -23.53 -18.70 2.35
C GLY A 160 -22.83 -18.89 3.71
N PRO A 161 -21.77 -19.72 3.79
CA PRO A 161 -20.97 -19.86 5.02
C PRO A 161 -20.34 -18.56 5.53
N ALA A 162 -19.99 -17.62 4.64
CA ALA A 162 -19.40 -16.34 5.03
C ALA A 162 -20.32 -15.50 5.92
N LEU A 163 -21.64 -15.61 5.78
CA LEU A 163 -22.61 -14.88 6.61
C LEU A 163 -22.48 -15.19 8.11
N ASP A 164 -22.00 -16.38 8.46
CA ASP A 164 -21.92 -16.83 9.85
C ASP A 164 -20.55 -16.59 10.50
N ARG A 165 -19.60 -16.05 9.74
CA ARG A 165 -18.24 -15.71 10.19
C ARG A 165 -18.17 -14.29 10.74
N TYR A 166 -17.12 -14.03 11.52
CA TYR A 166 -16.76 -12.73 12.06
C TYR A 166 -15.70 -12.04 11.20
N PRO A 167 -15.60 -10.69 11.23
CA PRO A 167 -14.64 -9.94 10.40
C PRO A 167 -13.18 -10.41 10.49
N HIS A 168 -12.68 -10.71 11.70
CA HIS A 168 -11.31 -11.16 11.93
C HIS A 168 -10.96 -12.52 11.31
N GLN A 169 -11.95 -13.25 10.79
CA GLN A 169 -11.76 -14.52 10.11
C GLN A 169 -11.54 -14.35 8.60
N PHE A 170 -11.58 -13.12 8.08
CA PHE A 170 -11.42 -12.82 6.65
C PHE A 170 -10.08 -12.12 6.39
N SER A 171 -9.54 -12.28 5.17
CA SER A 171 -8.39 -11.49 4.70
C SER A 171 -8.75 -10.01 4.52
N GLY A 172 -7.75 -9.13 4.41
CA GLY A 172 -7.99 -7.70 4.16
C GLY A 172 -8.82 -7.44 2.91
N GLY A 173 -8.52 -8.13 1.80
CA GLY A 173 -9.31 -8.05 0.56
C GLY A 173 -10.74 -8.55 0.72
N GLN A 174 -10.95 -9.63 1.47
CA GLN A 174 -12.30 -10.13 1.77
C GLN A 174 -13.08 -9.15 2.66
N GLN A 175 -12.45 -8.54 3.66
CA GLN A 175 -13.05 -7.49 4.47
C GLN A 175 -13.44 -6.28 3.62
N GLN A 176 -12.60 -5.91 2.64
CA GLN A 176 -12.91 -4.84 1.68
C GLN A 176 -14.14 -5.17 0.84
N ARG A 177 -14.22 -6.39 0.27
CA ARG A 177 -15.39 -6.88 -0.47
C ARG A 177 -16.65 -6.83 0.38
N ILE A 178 -16.57 -7.24 1.64
CA ILE A 178 -17.70 -7.16 2.59
C ILE A 178 -18.11 -5.71 2.84
N GLY A 179 -17.16 -4.79 3.03
CA GLY A 179 -17.43 -3.36 3.17
C GLY A 179 -18.14 -2.77 1.94
N ILE A 180 -17.71 -3.15 0.74
CA ILE A 180 -18.39 -2.80 -0.52
C ILE A 180 -19.81 -3.38 -0.52
N ALA A 181 -20.00 -4.65 -0.19
CA ALA A 181 -21.32 -5.29 -0.14
C ALA A 181 -22.29 -4.58 0.82
N MET A 182 -21.80 -4.14 1.99
CA MET A 182 -22.58 -3.35 2.95
C MET A 182 -22.98 -1.99 2.38
N ALA A 183 -22.07 -1.30 1.68
CA ALA A 183 -22.39 -0.02 1.03
C ALA A 183 -23.42 -0.19 -0.10
N LEU A 184 -23.34 -1.29 -0.85
CA LEU A 184 -24.27 -1.63 -1.93
C LEU A 184 -25.64 -2.10 -1.44
N ALA A 185 -25.77 -2.52 -0.17
CA ALA A 185 -27.05 -3.00 0.37
C ALA A 185 -28.18 -1.96 0.29
N ALA A 186 -27.82 -0.67 0.25
CA ALA A 186 -28.72 0.46 0.09
C ALA A 186 -29.05 0.81 -1.38
N ASN A 187 -28.48 0.11 -2.37
CA ASN A 187 -28.54 0.43 -3.80
C ASN A 187 -28.26 1.92 -4.11
N PRO A 188 -27.10 2.47 -3.70
CA PRO A 188 -26.82 3.89 -3.80
C PRO A 188 -26.66 4.36 -5.25
N SER A 189 -27.15 5.57 -5.55
CA SER A 189 -26.83 6.28 -6.81
C SER A 189 -25.37 6.77 -6.86
N LEU A 190 -24.79 7.07 -5.69
CA LEU A 190 -23.42 7.58 -5.49
C LEU A 190 -22.67 6.73 -4.48
N LEU A 191 -21.54 6.17 -4.90
CA LEU A 191 -20.61 5.46 -4.00
C LEU A 191 -19.35 6.30 -3.76
N VAL A 192 -19.11 6.66 -2.50
CA VAL A 192 -17.89 7.36 -2.07
C VAL A 192 -16.88 6.33 -1.56
N LEU A 193 -15.73 6.25 -2.21
CA LEU A 193 -14.63 5.37 -1.86
C LEU A 193 -13.49 6.21 -1.32
N ASP A 194 -13.20 6.12 -0.02
CA ASP A 194 -12.05 6.79 0.57
C ASP A 194 -10.90 5.78 0.61
N GLU A 195 -9.94 5.86 -0.31
CA GLU A 195 -8.78 4.96 -0.36
C GLU A 195 -9.12 3.46 -0.29
N PRO A 196 -9.92 2.95 -1.26
CA PRO A 196 -10.51 1.61 -1.20
C PRO A 196 -9.51 0.44 -1.35
N THR A 197 -8.27 0.71 -1.75
CA THR A 197 -7.25 -0.31 -2.01
C THR A 197 -6.04 -0.17 -1.08
N THR A 198 -6.03 0.83 -0.20
CA THR A 198 -4.90 1.06 0.71
C THR A 198 -4.68 -0.14 1.62
N GLY A 199 -3.42 -0.61 1.69
CA GLY A 199 -3.02 -1.75 2.51
C GLY A 199 -3.36 -3.13 1.93
N LEU A 200 -3.84 -3.19 0.67
CA LEU A 200 -3.99 -4.44 -0.09
C LEU A 200 -2.73 -4.66 -0.95
N ASP A 201 -2.38 -5.93 -1.20
CA ASP A 201 -1.34 -6.24 -2.19
C ASP A 201 -1.82 -5.95 -3.62
N VAL A 202 -0.86 -5.86 -4.56
CA VAL A 202 -1.11 -5.46 -5.96
C VAL A 202 -2.13 -6.34 -6.67
N VAL A 203 -2.16 -7.65 -6.39
CA VAL A 203 -3.10 -8.59 -7.01
C VAL A 203 -4.51 -8.36 -6.49
N THR A 204 -4.65 -8.31 -5.16
CA THR A 204 -5.93 -8.03 -4.51
C THR A 204 -6.47 -6.64 -4.89
N GLN A 205 -5.59 -5.63 -4.95
CA GLN A 205 -5.92 -4.28 -5.40
C GLN A 205 -6.51 -4.30 -6.81
N ALA A 206 -5.83 -4.92 -7.78
CA ALA A 206 -6.33 -5.03 -9.15
C ALA A 206 -7.71 -5.69 -9.19
N ALA A 207 -7.89 -6.80 -8.47
CA ALA A 207 -9.15 -7.53 -8.42
C ALA A 207 -10.31 -6.74 -7.78
N ILE A 208 -10.03 -5.85 -6.82
CA ILE A 208 -11.04 -4.94 -6.23
C ILE A 208 -11.41 -3.83 -7.21
N LEU A 209 -10.45 -3.27 -7.94
CA LEU A 209 -10.71 -2.21 -8.91
C LEU A 209 -11.51 -2.73 -10.12
N ASP A 210 -11.23 -3.95 -10.57
CA ASP A 210 -12.03 -4.60 -11.61
C ASP A 210 -13.46 -4.88 -11.15
N LEU A 211 -13.62 -5.35 -9.90
CA LEU A 211 -14.95 -5.50 -9.29
C LEU A 211 -15.68 -4.16 -9.26
N LEU A 212 -15.04 -3.08 -8.82
CA LEU A 212 -15.65 -1.76 -8.75
C LEU A 212 -16.07 -1.25 -10.14
N THR A 213 -15.25 -1.49 -11.16
CA THR A 213 -15.57 -1.16 -12.56
C THR A 213 -16.80 -1.93 -13.04
N GLU A 214 -16.86 -3.24 -12.80
CA GLU A 214 -18.00 -4.07 -13.17
C GLU A 214 -19.29 -3.62 -12.44
N LEU A 215 -19.20 -3.33 -11.15
CA LEU A 215 -20.32 -2.83 -10.35
C LEU A 215 -20.82 -1.48 -10.87
N GLN A 216 -19.90 -0.58 -11.20
CA GLN A 216 -20.21 0.73 -11.74
C GLN A 216 -21.01 0.62 -13.05
N GLN A 217 -20.54 -0.24 -13.97
CA GLN A 217 -21.18 -0.47 -15.26
C GLN A 217 -22.53 -1.19 -15.11
N THR A 218 -22.59 -2.23 -14.27
CA THR A 218 -23.78 -3.08 -14.10
C THR A 218 -24.91 -2.34 -13.38
N LEU A 219 -24.58 -1.51 -12.38
CA LEU A 219 -25.55 -0.81 -11.56
C LEU A 219 -25.78 0.64 -12.00
N GLY A 220 -24.98 1.16 -12.95
CA GLY A 220 -25.10 2.53 -13.46
C GLY A 220 -24.85 3.61 -12.40
N MET A 221 -24.13 3.27 -11.33
CA MET A 221 -23.85 4.21 -10.24
C MET A 221 -22.74 5.19 -10.60
N SER A 222 -22.70 6.32 -9.90
CA SER A 222 -21.59 7.27 -9.98
C SER A 222 -20.66 7.06 -8.79
N MET A 223 -19.38 7.40 -8.95
CA MET A 223 -18.40 7.14 -7.90
C MET A 223 -17.52 8.35 -7.63
N VAL A 224 -17.19 8.58 -6.37
CA VAL A 224 -16.11 9.51 -5.98
C VAL A 224 -15.04 8.67 -5.30
N MET A 225 -13.83 8.69 -5.83
CA MET A 225 -12.71 7.90 -5.33
C MET A 225 -11.58 8.79 -4.82
N VAL A 226 -11.24 8.66 -3.55
CA VAL A 226 -10.03 9.24 -2.98
C VAL A 226 -8.89 8.24 -3.18
N SER A 227 -7.79 8.70 -3.77
CA SER A 227 -6.57 7.92 -3.87
C SER A 227 -5.34 8.83 -3.85
N HIS A 228 -4.21 8.28 -3.42
CA HIS A 228 -2.89 8.89 -3.62
C HIS A 228 -2.12 8.23 -4.78
N ASP A 229 -2.61 7.10 -5.30
CA ASP A 229 -2.06 6.37 -6.43
C ASP A 229 -2.66 6.92 -7.74
N LEU A 230 -1.81 7.53 -8.57
CA LEU A 230 -2.19 8.11 -9.85
C LEU A 230 -2.49 7.06 -10.92
N GLY A 231 -1.89 5.86 -10.88
CA GLY A 231 -2.21 4.77 -11.80
C GLY A 231 -3.63 4.26 -11.56
N VAL A 232 -4.04 4.11 -10.30
CA VAL A 232 -5.42 3.75 -9.94
C VAL A 232 -6.42 4.81 -10.40
N ILE A 233 -6.08 6.09 -10.31
CA ILE A 233 -6.93 7.19 -10.77
C ILE A 233 -7.04 7.19 -12.30
N ASP A 234 -5.94 7.00 -13.01
CA ASP A 234 -5.91 6.90 -14.47
C ASP A 234 -6.76 5.74 -14.99
N LYS A 235 -6.72 4.59 -14.30
CA LYS A 235 -7.54 3.41 -14.62
C LYS A 235 -9.04 3.63 -14.39
N MET A 236 -9.40 4.24 -13.26
CA MET A 236 -10.79 4.22 -12.76
C MET A 236 -11.59 5.49 -13.03
N CYS A 237 -10.94 6.65 -13.12
CA CYS A 237 -11.62 7.94 -13.05
C CYS A 237 -11.78 8.57 -14.43
N THR A 238 -12.99 9.04 -14.73
CA THR A 238 -13.26 9.87 -15.92
C THR A 238 -12.81 11.31 -15.71
N ASP A 239 -13.00 11.82 -14.50
CA ASP A 239 -12.70 13.18 -14.09
C ASP A 239 -11.77 13.14 -12.86
N ILE A 240 -10.85 14.11 -12.75
CA ILE A 240 -9.91 14.22 -11.64
C ILE A 240 -9.97 15.63 -11.04
N ALA A 241 -9.77 15.72 -9.73
CA ALA A 241 -9.52 16.96 -9.02
C ALA A 241 -8.30 16.81 -8.10
N LEU A 242 -7.30 17.68 -8.32
CA LEU A 242 -6.09 17.75 -7.52
C LEU A 242 -6.22 18.79 -6.41
N LEU A 243 -6.09 18.35 -5.17
CA LEU A 243 -6.21 19.15 -3.96
C LEU A 243 -4.84 19.42 -3.34
N ARG A 244 -4.53 20.69 -3.09
CA ARG A 244 -3.33 21.13 -2.38
C ARG A 244 -3.69 22.19 -1.34
N LYS A 245 -3.24 22.00 -0.09
CA LYS A 245 -3.46 22.95 1.04
C LYS A 245 -4.93 23.41 1.18
N GLY A 246 -5.88 22.50 0.91
CA GLY A 246 -7.32 22.73 1.01
C GLY A 246 -8.02 23.29 -0.22
N ALA A 247 -7.28 23.63 -1.28
CA ALA A 247 -7.84 24.18 -2.52
C ALA A 247 -7.69 23.19 -3.68
N VAL A 248 -8.63 23.22 -4.63
CA VAL A 248 -8.48 22.54 -5.92
C VAL A 248 -7.55 23.38 -6.78
N VAL A 249 -6.41 22.80 -7.18
CA VAL A 249 -5.40 23.50 -8.01
C VAL A 249 -5.52 23.18 -9.49
N GLU A 250 -6.09 22.02 -9.82
CA GLU A 250 -6.32 21.57 -11.19
C GLU A 250 -7.46 20.53 -11.20
N SER A 251 -8.39 20.63 -12.15
CA SER A 251 -9.50 19.69 -12.30
C SER A 251 -10.02 19.62 -13.73
N GLY A 252 -10.56 18.47 -14.14
CA GLY A 252 -10.93 18.21 -15.53
C GLY A 252 -10.92 16.72 -15.87
N LEU A 253 -10.89 16.39 -17.17
CA LEU A 253 -10.79 15.00 -17.63
C LEU A 253 -9.46 14.40 -17.19
N THR A 254 -9.51 13.21 -16.59
CA THR A 254 -8.33 12.53 -16.03
C THR A 254 -7.22 12.40 -17.06
N ARG A 255 -7.52 11.82 -18.23
CA ARG A 255 -6.54 11.61 -19.31
C ARG A 255 -5.90 12.91 -19.80
N SER A 256 -6.67 14.01 -19.88
CA SER A 256 -6.14 15.30 -20.32
C SER A 256 -5.17 15.90 -19.29
N ILE A 257 -5.52 15.85 -18.01
CA ILE A 257 -4.69 16.40 -16.93
C ILE A 257 -3.42 15.58 -16.73
N LEU A 258 -3.51 14.25 -16.78
CA LEU A 258 -2.35 13.39 -16.57
C LEU A 258 -1.40 13.42 -17.77
N ALA A 259 -1.91 13.58 -18.99
CA ALA A 259 -1.07 13.72 -20.18
C ALA A 259 -0.42 15.10 -20.32
N GLN A 260 -1.14 16.18 -19.97
CA GLN A 260 -0.69 17.56 -20.15
C GLN A 260 -0.97 18.44 -18.91
N PRO A 261 -0.31 18.15 -17.77
CA PRO A 261 -0.53 18.88 -16.52
C PRO A 261 -0.10 20.35 -16.63
N GLN A 262 -1.04 21.26 -16.34
CA GLN A 262 -0.81 22.70 -16.42
C GLN A 262 -0.23 23.26 -15.11
N HIS A 263 -0.61 22.69 -13.96
CA HIS A 263 -0.14 23.17 -12.66
C HIS A 263 1.19 22.50 -12.26
N ALA A 264 2.13 23.29 -11.71
CA ALA A 264 3.47 22.81 -11.32
C ALA A 264 3.43 21.68 -10.27
N TYR A 265 2.48 21.76 -9.34
CA TYR A 265 2.20 20.68 -8.38
C TYR A 265 1.81 19.36 -9.07
N THR A 266 0.93 19.40 -10.06
CA THR A 266 0.48 18.22 -10.80
C THR A 266 1.63 17.57 -11.56
N ARG A 267 2.46 18.39 -12.22
CA ARG A 267 3.73 17.93 -12.84
C ARG A 267 4.62 17.21 -11.83
N GLY A 268 4.90 17.86 -10.70
CA GLY A 268 5.70 17.25 -9.64
C GLY A 268 5.12 15.95 -9.09
N LEU A 269 3.79 15.79 -9.05
CA LEU A 269 3.15 14.55 -8.57
C LEU A 269 3.42 13.41 -9.54
N ILE A 270 3.22 13.68 -10.84
CA ILE A 270 3.45 12.72 -11.92
C ILE A 270 4.93 12.34 -12.00
N ASP A 271 5.83 13.32 -11.91
CA ASP A 271 7.28 13.11 -11.99
C ASP A 271 7.83 12.31 -10.80
N SER A 272 7.14 12.33 -9.65
CA SER A 272 7.51 11.55 -8.46
C SER A 272 7.04 10.09 -8.50
N VAL A 273 6.19 9.67 -9.46
CA VAL A 273 5.65 8.30 -9.51
C VAL A 273 6.72 7.30 -9.95
N PRO A 274 7.06 6.28 -9.13
CA PRO A 274 7.92 5.18 -9.56
C PRO A 274 7.28 4.38 -10.68
N ARG A 275 8.08 3.90 -11.64
CA ARG A 275 7.62 3.06 -12.76
C ARG A 275 8.40 1.75 -12.83
N ILE A 276 7.76 0.70 -13.32
CA ILE A 276 8.36 -0.62 -13.54
C ILE A 276 9.28 -0.60 -14.75
N ASP A 277 8.91 0.14 -15.80
CA ASP A 277 9.68 0.24 -17.05
C ASP A 277 10.98 1.05 -16.90
N THR A 278 11.05 1.90 -15.87
CA THR A 278 12.09 2.90 -15.69
C THR A 278 12.87 2.67 -14.39
N PRO A 279 14.14 2.23 -14.44
CA PRO A 279 14.94 2.03 -13.23
C PRO A 279 15.33 3.36 -12.57
N GLY A 280 15.44 3.32 -11.24
CA GLY A 280 15.91 4.44 -10.42
C GLY A 280 14.82 5.17 -9.64
N ILE A 281 15.25 5.92 -8.63
CA ILE A 281 14.37 6.65 -7.73
C ILE A 281 13.97 7.99 -8.38
N PRO A 282 12.66 8.26 -8.56
CA PRO A 282 12.20 9.53 -9.09
C PRO A 282 12.56 10.71 -8.18
N PRO A 283 12.50 11.96 -8.67
CA PRO A 283 12.69 13.13 -7.84
C PRO A 283 11.58 13.22 -6.79
N GLY A 284 11.96 13.56 -5.55
CA GLY A 284 10.97 13.98 -4.56
C GLY A 284 10.46 15.38 -4.88
N MET A 285 9.27 15.71 -4.39
CA MET A 285 8.87 17.11 -4.31
C MET A 285 9.52 17.76 -3.09
N ASP A 286 10.61 18.49 -3.29
CA ASP A 286 11.03 19.43 -2.26
C ASP A 286 9.98 20.54 -2.17
N GLN A 287 9.20 20.55 -1.08
CA GLN A 287 8.15 21.55 -0.83
C GLN A 287 8.67 22.99 -0.97
N ALA A 288 9.95 23.23 -0.66
CA ALA A 288 10.60 24.53 -0.81
C ALA A 288 10.76 24.98 -2.27
N VAL A 289 10.92 24.06 -3.22
CA VAL A 289 11.13 24.36 -4.65
C VAL A 289 9.80 24.68 -5.34
N ILE A 290 8.73 23.96 -4.98
CA ILE A 290 7.38 24.18 -5.55
C ILE A 290 6.75 25.48 -5.03
N ASP A 291 6.94 25.81 -3.75
CA ASP A 291 6.42 27.06 -3.16
C ASP A 291 7.19 28.30 -3.66
N ALA A 292 8.41 28.14 -4.20
CA ALA A 292 9.20 29.22 -4.79
C ALA A 292 8.88 29.49 -6.28
N GLY A 293 7.94 28.74 -6.88
CA GLY A 293 7.55 28.89 -8.30
C GLY A 293 8.67 28.57 -9.30
N THR A 294 9.80 28.04 -8.82
CA THR A 294 10.97 27.69 -9.64
C THR A 294 10.92 26.20 -9.95
N VAL A 295 10.15 25.84 -10.98
CA VAL A 295 10.31 24.54 -11.64
C VAL A 295 11.67 24.58 -12.33
N ARG A 296 12.59 23.67 -11.98
CA ARG A 296 13.78 23.48 -12.82
C ARG A 296 13.29 22.89 -14.14
N GLU A 297 13.26 23.69 -15.20
CA GLU A 297 13.16 23.19 -16.57
C GLU A 297 14.42 22.37 -16.87
N GLY A 298 14.29 21.05 -16.83
CA GLY A 298 15.36 20.10 -17.06
C GLY A 298 14.81 18.68 -16.97
N ALA A 299 15.46 17.72 -17.64
CA ALA A 299 15.09 16.32 -17.56
C ALA A 299 14.98 15.89 -16.09
N VAL A 300 13.91 15.20 -15.75
CA VAL A 300 13.71 14.58 -14.44
C VAL A 300 14.90 13.66 -14.16
N GLU A 301 15.84 14.11 -13.32
CA GLU A 301 17.07 13.35 -13.06
C GLU A 301 16.75 12.19 -12.09
N LEU A 302 16.53 11.02 -12.69
CA LEU A 302 16.34 9.77 -11.98
C LEU A 302 17.62 9.44 -11.21
N TYR A 303 17.47 9.09 -9.95
CA TYR A 303 18.60 8.62 -9.15
C TYR A 303 18.77 7.13 -9.33
N ILE A 304 19.75 6.74 -10.11
CA ILE A 304 20.06 5.33 -10.34
C ILE A 304 20.94 4.81 -9.22
N ARG A 305 20.43 3.79 -8.51
CA ARG A 305 21.22 3.10 -7.50
C ARG A 305 22.31 2.26 -8.17
N THR A 306 23.52 2.30 -7.62
CA THR A 306 24.60 1.41 -8.03
C THR A 306 24.81 0.36 -6.94
N PRO A 307 24.64 -0.94 -7.24
CA PRO A 307 24.80 -1.99 -6.24
C PRO A 307 26.26 -2.07 -5.73
N PRO A 308 26.47 -2.41 -4.45
CA PRO A 308 27.81 -2.56 -3.89
C PRO A 308 28.54 -3.75 -4.53
N ARG A 309 29.75 -3.52 -5.07
CA ARG A 309 30.59 -4.58 -5.64
C ARG A 309 31.39 -5.26 -4.53
N GLU A 310 31.38 -6.60 -4.50
CA GLU A 310 32.19 -7.43 -3.58
C GLU A 310 31.90 -7.24 -2.07
N ALA A 311 30.67 -6.88 -1.71
CA ALA A 311 30.28 -6.72 -0.32
C ALA A 311 30.13 -8.08 0.40
N LYS A 312 30.56 -8.13 1.67
CA LYS A 312 30.42 -9.32 2.52
C LYS A 312 28.97 -9.46 3.01
N PRO A 313 28.45 -10.69 3.17
CA PRO A 313 27.14 -10.90 3.77
C PRO A 313 27.14 -10.37 5.20
N VAL A 314 26.11 -9.60 5.56
CA VAL A 314 25.81 -9.20 6.94
C VAL A 314 24.76 -10.12 7.56
N LEU A 315 23.83 -10.62 6.75
CA LEU A 315 22.81 -11.59 7.14
C LEU A 315 22.89 -12.82 6.24
N THR A 316 22.89 -14.00 6.85
CA THR A 316 22.70 -15.27 6.15
C THR A 316 21.54 -16.02 6.78
N VAL A 317 20.57 -16.40 5.96
CA VAL A 317 19.43 -17.24 6.32
C VAL A 317 19.53 -18.55 5.52
N ARG A 318 19.49 -19.69 6.19
CA ARG A 318 19.57 -21.03 5.59
C ARG A 318 18.45 -21.91 6.12
N ASP A 319 17.65 -22.45 5.21
CA ASP A 319 16.61 -23.46 5.43
C ASP A 319 15.63 -23.08 6.55
N LEU A 320 15.29 -21.78 6.65
CA LEU A 320 14.42 -21.26 7.70
C LEU A 320 13.05 -21.89 7.61
N THR A 321 12.59 -22.44 8.74
CA THR A 321 11.28 -23.08 8.88
C THR A 321 10.56 -22.51 10.10
N ILE A 322 9.31 -22.09 9.90
CA ILE A 322 8.45 -21.48 10.90
C ILE A 322 7.03 -22.05 10.79
N ASP A 323 6.45 -22.53 11.90
CA ASP A 323 5.03 -22.95 11.94
C ASP A 323 4.30 -22.36 13.15
N TYR A 324 3.27 -21.53 12.90
CA TYR A 324 2.45 -20.95 13.96
C TYR A 324 1.50 -21.95 14.64
N ARG A 325 1.28 -23.11 14.01
CA ARG A 325 0.22 -24.02 14.42
C ARG A 325 0.71 -24.90 15.56
N LYS A 326 -0.04 -24.89 16.66
CA LYS A 326 0.21 -25.77 17.80
C LYS A 326 0.01 -27.26 17.49
N ARG A 327 -0.73 -27.59 16.43
CA ARG A 327 -1.01 -28.94 15.97
C ARG A 327 -0.91 -29.01 14.44
N PRO A 328 -0.27 -30.05 13.87
CA PRO A 328 -0.27 -30.27 12.43
C PRO A 328 -1.71 -30.46 11.92
N VAL A 329 -2.04 -29.79 10.81
CA VAL A 329 -3.27 -30.05 10.07
C VAL A 329 -2.89 -30.95 8.88
N PRO A 330 -3.49 -32.15 8.73
CA PRO A 330 -3.13 -33.06 7.65
C PRO A 330 -3.20 -32.39 6.27
N GLY A 331 -2.17 -32.58 5.43
CA GLY A 331 -2.12 -32.04 4.08
C GLY A 331 -1.64 -30.60 3.96
N THR A 332 -1.19 -29.97 5.06
CA THR A 332 -0.75 -28.57 5.05
C THR A 332 0.67 -28.40 5.61
N GLY A 333 1.50 -27.66 4.88
CA GLY A 333 2.87 -27.36 5.25
C GLY A 333 2.99 -26.27 6.32
N PRO A 334 4.19 -26.10 6.91
CA PRO A 334 4.50 -25.00 7.82
C PRO A 334 4.35 -23.63 7.14
N THR A 335 4.11 -22.58 7.93
CA THR A 335 3.88 -21.21 7.46
C THR A 335 5.04 -20.66 6.63
N VAL A 336 6.28 -21.00 6.98
CA VAL A 336 7.50 -20.70 6.22
C VAL A 336 8.33 -21.98 6.21
N GLN A 337 8.89 -22.38 5.07
CA GLN A 337 9.83 -23.51 5.04
C GLN A 337 10.77 -23.45 3.84
N ASP A 338 12.00 -23.91 4.07
CA ASP A 338 13.10 -23.96 3.10
C ASP A 338 13.44 -22.57 2.53
N VAL A 339 13.39 -21.54 3.38
CA VAL A 339 13.75 -20.17 3.00
C VAL A 339 15.23 -19.93 3.24
N SER A 340 15.96 -19.63 2.15
CA SER A 340 17.40 -19.41 2.14
C SER A 340 17.77 -18.18 1.30
N PHE A 341 18.37 -17.17 1.92
CA PHE A 341 18.84 -15.96 1.24
C PHE A 341 19.90 -15.23 2.09
N GLU A 342 20.57 -14.25 1.50
CA GLU A 342 21.60 -13.45 2.14
C GLU A 342 21.38 -11.96 1.85
N VAL A 343 21.86 -11.10 2.75
CA VAL A 343 21.90 -9.64 2.57
C VAL A 343 23.32 -9.19 2.83
N ASN A 344 23.90 -8.44 1.90
CA ASN A 344 25.25 -7.91 1.98
C ASN A 344 25.29 -6.52 2.61
N ALA A 345 26.47 -6.12 3.09
CA ALA A 345 26.70 -4.76 3.57
C ALA A 345 26.43 -3.74 2.44
N GLY A 346 25.68 -2.68 2.75
CA GLY A 346 25.30 -1.65 1.78
C GLY A 346 24.33 -2.13 0.69
N GLU A 347 23.79 -3.35 0.76
CA GLU A 347 22.82 -3.90 -0.19
C GLU A 347 21.38 -3.70 0.30
N ILE A 348 20.46 -3.35 -0.61
CA ILE A 348 19.01 -3.39 -0.38
C ILE A 348 18.45 -4.63 -1.08
N VAL A 349 18.06 -5.63 -0.29
CA VAL A 349 17.36 -6.82 -0.78
C VAL A 349 15.87 -6.64 -0.54
N ALA A 350 15.08 -6.65 -1.62
CA ALA A 350 13.63 -6.61 -1.56
C ALA A 350 13.04 -8.00 -1.29
N LEU A 351 12.14 -8.12 -0.32
CA LEU A 351 11.34 -9.31 -0.07
C LEU A 351 9.88 -9.01 -0.43
N VAL A 352 9.38 -9.60 -1.52
CA VAL A 352 8.09 -9.27 -2.14
C VAL A 352 7.13 -10.44 -2.15
N GLY A 353 5.84 -10.13 -2.28
CA GLY A 353 4.76 -11.12 -2.43
C GLY A 353 3.42 -10.60 -1.90
N GLU A 354 2.33 -11.32 -2.17
CA GLU A 354 0.98 -11.01 -1.70
C GLU A 354 0.88 -10.94 -0.16
N SER A 355 -0.20 -10.34 0.34
CA SER A 355 -0.47 -10.29 1.77
C SER A 355 -0.59 -11.70 2.35
N GLY A 356 -0.04 -11.93 3.55
CA GLY A 356 -0.03 -13.26 4.17
C GLY A 356 1.00 -14.26 3.61
N SER A 357 1.85 -13.88 2.65
CA SER A 357 2.87 -14.79 2.09
C SER A 357 4.00 -15.18 3.06
N GLY A 358 4.12 -14.54 4.23
CA GLY A 358 5.12 -14.85 5.25
C GLY A 358 6.28 -13.84 5.40
N LYS A 359 6.23 -12.69 4.69
CA LYS A 359 7.30 -11.66 4.71
C LYS A 359 7.58 -11.12 6.11
N SER A 360 6.56 -10.59 6.79
CA SER A 360 6.68 -10.08 8.16
C SER A 360 6.97 -11.19 9.17
N THR A 361 6.55 -12.43 8.92
CA THR A 361 6.93 -13.61 9.73
C THR A 361 8.44 -13.84 9.70
N ILE A 362 9.05 -13.80 8.50
CA ILE A 362 10.50 -13.92 8.32
C ILE A 362 11.22 -12.75 9.00
N ALA A 363 10.78 -11.50 8.79
CA ALA A 363 11.37 -10.33 9.47
C ALA A 363 11.27 -10.41 11.00
N ASN A 364 10.13 -10.84 11.54
CA ASN A 364 9.93 -11.01 12.98
C ASN A 364 10.85 -12.09 13.57
N ALA A 365 11.10 -13.19 12.83
CA ALA A 365 12.08 -14.19 13.23
C ALA A 365 13.51 -13.64 13.21
N ILE A 366 13.90 -12.91 12.16
CA ILE A 366 15.21 -12.25 12.07
C ILE A 366 15.38 -11.21 13.18
N ALA A 367 14.35 -10.44 13.53
CA ALA A 367 14.33 -9.49 14.65
C ALA A 367 14.35 -10.16 16.03
N GLY A 368 13.98 -11.44 16.11
CA GLY A 368 13.89 -12.22 17.35
C GLY A 368 12.59 -12.00 18.12
N LEU A 369 11.60 -11.37 17.50
CA LEU A 369 10.25 -11.25 18.04
C LEU A 369 9.51 -12.59 17.97
N GLN A 370 9.99 -13.49 17.12
CA GLN A 370 9.46 -14.84 16.96
C GLN A 370 10.60 -15.88 16.97
N LYS A 371 10.30 -17.09 17.46
CA LYS A 371 11.20 -18.24 17.43
C LYS A 371 11.07 -18.97 16.09
N SER A 372 12.16 -19.52 15.57
CA SER A 372 12.15 -20.47 14.47
C SER A 372 12.18 -21.92 14.97
N GLU A 373 11.44 -22.80 14.30
CA GLU A 373 11.45 -24.25 14.57
C GLU A 373 12.64 -24.95 13.91
N GLY A 374 13.10 -24.43 12.76
CA GLY A 374 14.22 -24.99 12.00
C GLY A 374 15.02 -23.94 11.22
N GLY A 375 16.12 -24.38 10.63
CA GLY A 375 17.05 -23.53 9.87
C GLY A 375 18.06 -22.77 10.73
N GLN A 376 18.94 -22.05 10.06
CA GLN A 376 20.00 -21.23 10.66
C GLN A 376 19.86 -19.79 10.20
N MET A 377 19.97 -18.86 11.14
CA MET A 377 20.05 -17.42 10.85
C MET A 377 21.28 -16.87 11.57
N SER A 378 22.21 -16.29 10.83
CA SER A 378 23.45 -15.74 11.38
C SER A 378 23.69 -14.32 10.91
N LEU A 379 24.23 -13.51 11.81
CA LEU A 379 24.70 -12.16 11.52
C LEU A 379 26.23 -12.13 11.55
N THR A 380 26.84 -11.55 10.53
CA THR A 380 28.29 -11.36 10.40
C THR A 380 28.63 -9.89 10.59
N GLY A 381 29.73 -9.59 11.29
CA GLY A 381 30.20 -8.20 11.47
C GLY A 381 29.55 -7.40 12.61
N ALA A 382 28.91 -8.04 13.59
CA ALA A 382 28.37 -7.35 14.78
C ALA A 382 29.49 -6.89 15.75
N GLY A 383 30.31 -5.92 15.34
CA GLY A 383 31.31 -5.26 16.19
C GLY A 383 30.81 -3.93 16.73
N ASP A 384 31.07 -3.66 18.01
CA ASP A 384 31.17 -2.28 18.48
C ASP A 384 32.31 -1.59 17.72
N GLY A 385 32.20 -0.29 17.43
CA GLY A 385 33.14 0.47 16.57
C GLY A 385 34.58 0.59 17.11
N SER A 386 35.26 -0.54 17.30
CA SER A 386 36.62 -0.71 17.77
C SER A 386 37.39 -1.56 16.76
N ALA A 387 38.57 -1.08 16.36
CA ALA A 387 39.39 -1.55 15.24
C ALA A 387 39.99 -2.97 15.36
N ASN A 388 39.49 -3.81 16.27
CA ASN A 388 39.96 -5.19 16.44
C ASN A 388 38.92 -6.21 15.94
N HIS A 389 38.73 -6.27 14.62
CA HIS A 389 37.82 -7.22 13.97
C HIS A 389 38.49 -8.58 13.68
N ARG A 390 38.24 -9.57 14.53
CA ARG A 390 38.24 -11.00 14.14
C ARG A 390 36.91 -11.64 14.55
N GLU A 391 36.15 -12.07 13.55
CA GLU A 391 35.13 -13.13 13.57
C GLU A 391 34.28 -13.27 14.86
N SER A 392 33.32 -12.37 15.05
CA SER A 392 32.20 -12.64 15.99
C SER A 392 30.88 -12.63 15.22
N GLY A 393 30.60 -13.74 14.54
CA GLY A 393 29.26 -14.02 14.04
C GLY A 393 28.28 -14.26 15.20
N GLY A 394 26.99 -13.99 15.00
CA GLY A 394 25.95 -14.16 16.02
C GLY A 394 24.74 -14.94 15.50
N ASN A 395 24.28 -15.92 16.27
CA ASN A 395 23.09 -16.69 15.96
C ASN A 395 21.81 -15.89 16.28
N LEU A 396 20.94 -15.75 15.28
CA LEU A 396 19.66 -15.04 15.34
C LEU A 396 18.45 -15.97 15.59
N ALA A 397 18.60 -17.30 15.64
CA ALA A 397 17.47 -18.21 15.90
C ALA A 397 16.82 -18.03 17.29
N ARG A 398 17.52 -17.38 18.21
CA ARG A 398 17.04 -17.10 19.57
C ARG A 398 16.15 -15.86 19.62
N THR A 399 15.18 -15.85 20.53
CA THR A 399 14.31 -14.69 20.75
C THR A 399 15.08 -13.50 21.33
N VAL A 400 14.56 -12.29 21.09
CA VAL A 400 15.22 -11.02 21.41
C VAL A 400 15.64 -10.91 22.88
N SER A 401 14.86 -11.44 23.81
CA SER A 401 15.16 -11.43 25.25
C SER A 401 16.42 -12.21 25.61
N SER A 402 16.77 -13.22 24.80
CA SER A 402 17.94 -14.08 24.99
C SER A 402 19.12 -13.70 24.10
N ARG A 403 18.98 -12.66 23.26
CA ARG A 403 20.07 -12.15 22.41
C ARG A 403 20.96 -11.19 23.20
N PRO A 404 22.30 -11.31 23.07
CA PRO A 404 23.22 -10.35 23.65
C PRO A 404 22.96 -8.95 23.08
N LYS A 405 23.30 -7.93 23.87
CA LYS A 405 23.07 -6.52 23.54
C LYS A 405 23.61 -6.13 22.16
N ARG A 406 24.79 -6.63 21.78
CA ARG A 406 25.41 -6.40 20.46
C ARG A 406 24.54 -6.86 19.28
N LEU A 407 23.88 -8.01 19.37
CA LEU A 407 23.02 -8.51 18.29
C LEU A 407 21.68 -7.78 18.23
N ARG A 408 21.17 -7.36 19.39
CA ARG A 408 20.00 -6.48 19.45
C ARG A 408 20.28 -5.08 18.92
N GLN A 409 21.53 -4.61 19.01
CA GLN A 409 21.96 -3.34 18.45
C GLN A 409 22.11 -3.44 16.94
N ALA A 410 22.77 -4.50 16.47
CA ALA A 410 23.10 -4.69 15.07
C ALA A 410 21.88 -4.93 14.16
N VAL A 411 20.77 -5.46 14.69
CA VAL A 411 19.51 -5.66 13.97
C VAL A 411 18.46 -4.67 14.46
N GLN A 412 18.02 -3.75 13.61
CA GLN A 412 16.95 -2.80 13.93
C GLN A 412 15.78 -2.95 12.97
N LEU A 413 14.58 -2.61 13.44
CA LEU A 413 13.34 -2.72 12.69
C LEU A 413 12.72 -1.33 12.51
N ILE A 414 12.33 -1.01 11.28
CA ILE A 414 11.46 0.11 10.96
C ILE A 414 10.08 -0.51 10.67
N PHE A 415 9.10 -0.11 11.48
CA PHE A 415 7.74 -0.65 11.39
C PHE A 415 6.94 0.04 10.27
N GLN A 416 5.98 -0.69 9.70
CA GLN A 416 5.04 -0.25 8.65
C GLN A 416 4.34 1.07 8.98
N ASN A 417 3.83 1.22 10.20
CA ASN A 417 3.11 2.43 10.62
C ASN A 417 3.92 3.22 11.66
N ALA A 418 4.51 4.34 11.24
CA ALA A 418 5.21 5.23 12.17
C ALA A 418 4.31 5.68 13.33
N ASP A 419 3.02 5.92 13.06
CA ASP A 419 2.01 6.41 14.00
C ASP A 419 1.81 5.48 15.20
N THR A 420 1.74 4.18 14.96
CA THR A 420 1.59 3.17 16.02
C THR A 420 2.94 2.77 16.61
N SER A 421 4.05 2.96 15.88
CA SER A 421 5.38 2.62 16.37
C SER A 421 5.94 3.65 17.36
N LEU A 422 5.51 4.92 17.27
CA LEU A 422 5.92 5.99 18.17
C LEU A 422 4.92 6.13 19.33
N ASN A 423 5.41 6.29 20.56
CA ASN A 423 4.52 6.54 21.69
C ASN A 423 3.96 7.97 21.57
N PRO A 424 2.63 8.16 21.44
CA PRO A 424 2.03 9.47 21.19
C PRO A 424 2.21 10.46 22.35
N ARG A 425 2.56 9.97 23.54
CA ARG A 425 2.79 10.79 24.74
C ARG A 425 4.25 11.18 24.95
N HIS A 426 5.17 10.65 24.15
CA HIS A 426 6.60 10.91 24.29
C HIS A 426 7.09 11.81 23.16
N SER A 427 8.06 12.68 23.47
CA SER A 427 8.69 13.51 22.44
C SER A 427 9.60 12.71 21.52
N VAL A 428 9.89 13.27 20.35
CA VAL A 428 10.88 12.76 19.40
C VAL A 428 12.23 12.51 20.07
N ARG A 429 12.67 13.43 20.95
CA ARG A 429 13.90 13.28 21.75
C ARG A 429 13.88 12.00 22.56
N THR A 430 12.80 11.73 23.28
CA THR A 430 12.68 10.51 24.09
C THR A 430 12.68 9.26 23.22
N ALA A 431 12.05 9.30 22.04
CA ALA A 431 12.03 8.17 21.12
C ALA A 431 13.42 7.82 20.59
N ILE A 432 14.22 8.81 20.20
CA ILE A 432 15.57 8.63 19.63
C ILE A 432 16.64 8.43 20.74
N ALA A 433 16.50 9.08 21.90
CA ALA A 433 17.43 8.90 23.01
C ALA A 433 17.39 7.48 23.59
N ARG A 434 16.25 6.79 23.49
CA ARG A 434 16.08 5.44 24.03
C ARG A 434 17.09 4.43 23.46
N PRO A 435 17.23 4.23 22.13
CA PRO A 435 18.26 3.34 21.58
C PRO A 435 19.68 3.80 21.90
N LEU A 436 19.97 5.12 21.89
CA LEU A 436 21.28 5.66 22.23
C LEU A 436 21.71 5.27 23.65
N THR A 437 20.84 5.50 24.64
CA THR A 437 21.08 5.14 26.04
C THR A 437 21.09 3.63 26.24
N LEU A 438 20.14 2.92 25.63
CA LEU A 438 20.04 1.47 25.75
C LEU A 438 21.32 0.81 25.27
N PHE A 439 21.86 1.23 24.11
CA PHE A 439 23.03 0.62 23.50
C PHE A 439 24.37 1.23 23.95
N GLY A 440 24.36 2.43 24.51
CA GLY A 440 25.58 3.12 24.97
C GLY A 440 26.41 3.64 23.81
N VAL A 441 25.75 4.16 22.76
CA VAL A 441 26.40 4.64 21.54
C VAL A 441 27.17 5.94 21.85
N LYS A 442 28.50 5.88 21.78
CA LYS A 442 29.37 7.04 22.08
C LYS A 442 29.34 8.06 20.94
N GLY A 443 29.31 9.34 21.27
CA GLY A 443 29.39 10.45 20.30
C GLY A 443 28.12 10.67 19.46
N ALA A 444 27.10 9.83 19.61
CA ALA A 444 25.82 10.00 18.95
C ALA A 444 24.87 10.84 19.82
N THR A 445 24.26 11.85 19.23
CA THR A 445 23.27 12.72 19.86
C THR A 445 21.93 12.61 19.15
N VAL A 446 20.86 13.05 19.82
CA VAL A 446 19.52 13.10 19.21
C VAL A 446 19.51 14.06 18.02
N GLU A 447 20.23 15.17 18.14
CA GLU A 447 20.35 16.21 17.13
C GLU A 447 21.02 15.66 15.87
N ARG A 448 22.15 14.94 16.03
CA ARG A 448 22.84 14.29 14.91
C ARG A 448 21.96 13.23 14.23
N ALA A 449 21.25 12.41 15.02
CA ALA A 449 20.34 11.41 14.46
C ALA A 449 19.16 12.02 13.70
N LEU A 450 18.72 13.24 14.06
CA LEU A 450 17.71 13.99 13.31
C LEU A 450 18.28 14.57 12.01
N GLU A 451 19.48 15.14 12.06
CA GLU A 451 20.17 15.67 10.88
C GLU A 451 20.41 14.58 9.82
N GLU A 452 20.78 13.37 10.25
CA GLU A 452 20.96 12.21 9.37
C GLU A 452 19.70 11.78 8.62
N VAL A 453 18.51 12.15 9.13
CA VAL A 453 17.23 11.92 8.45
C VAL A 453 16.63 13.22 7.91
N GLU A 454 17.46 14.23 7.69
CA GLU A 454 17.11 15.56 7.16
C GLU A 454 15.98 16.24 7.95
N LEU A 455 15.94 16.01 9.26
CA LEU A 455 15.04 16.71 10.17
C LEU A 455 15.80 17.76 10.98
N PRO A 456 15.31 19.00 11.08
CA PRO A 456 15.93 20.01 11.93
C PRO A 456 15.93 19.58 13.40
N ALA A 457 17.00 19.89 14.14
CA ALA A 457 17.13 19.59 15.56
C ALA A 457 15.97 20.11 16.44
N SER A 458 15.27 21.17 16.01
CA SER A 458 14.08 21.72 16.68
C SER A 458 12.92 20.72 16.79
N PHE A 459 12.91 19.67 15.96
CA PHE A 459 11.90 18.61 16.00
C PHE A 459 12.02 17.71 17.23
N ALA A 460 13.17 17.71 17.91
CA ALA A 460 13.41 16.90 19.10
C ALA A 460 12.34 17.08 20.19
N GLN A 461 11.78 18.28 20.33
CA GLN A 461 10.77 18.58 21.36
C GLN A 461 9.32 18.34 20.92
N ARG A 462 9.09 18.03 19.64
CA ARG A 462 7.75 17.78 19.11
C ARG A 462 7.21 16.43 19.57
N LEU A 463 5.89 16.32 19.64
CA LEU A 463 5.17 15.07 19.82
C LEU A 463 4.80 14.46 18.46
N PRO A 464 4.64 13.12 18.35
CA PRO A 464 4.28 12.47 17.10
C PRO A 464 3.04 13.07 16.42
N GLY A 465 2.00 13.43 17.17
CA GLY A 465 0.78 14.05 16.63
C GLY A 465 0.97 15.44 16.01
N GLN A 466 2.14 16.07 16.18
CA GLN A 466 2.49 17.38 15.61
C GLN A 466 3.33 17.27 14.32
N LEU A 467 3.63 16.05 13.87
CA LEU A 467 4.45 15.76 12.71
C LEU A 467 3.58 15.31 11.54
N SER A 468 3.98 15.55 10.29
CA SER A 468 3.37 14.92 9.11
C SER A 468 3.72 13.41 9.03
N GLY A 469 3.02 12.64 8.19
CA GLY A 469 3.31 11.21 7.99
C GLY A 469 4.78 10.94 7.64
N GLY A 470 5.31 11.66 6.65
CA GLY A 470 6.73 11.57 6.26
C GLY A 470 7.70 11.96 7.37
N GLN A 471 7.39 12.99 8.15
CA GLN A 471 8.22 13.39 9.30
C GLN A 471 8.21 12.32 10.39
N ARG A 472 7.06 11.69 10.65
CA ARG A 472 6.97 10.56 11.60
C ARG A 472 7.78 9.37 11.10
N GLN A 473 7.75 9.08 9.80
CA GLN A 473 8.56 8.02 9.21
C GLN A 473 10.05 8.30 9.38
N ARG A 474 10.52 9.53 9.08
CA ARG A 474 11.90 9.97 9.30
C ARG A 474 12.33 9.81 10.76
N VAL A 475 11.47 10.15 11.73
CA VAL A 475 11.75 9.88 13.16
C VAL A 475 11.85 8.39 13.46
N GLY A 476 11.00 7.56 12.84
CA GLY A 476 11.06 6.10 12.93
C GLY A 476 12.39 5.54 12.41
N ILE A 477 12.86 6.04 11.27
CA ILE A 477 14.16 5.73 10.67
C ILE A 477 15.30 6.19 11.59
N ALA A 478 15.28 7.45 12.06
CA ALA A 478 16.29 7.98 12.96
C ALA A 478 16.42 7.14 14.24
N ARG A 479 15.29 6.72 14.81
CA ARG A 479 15.28 5.83 15.98
C ARG A 479 15.97 4.50 15.69
N ALA A 480 15.73 3.89 14.52
CA ALA A 480 16.38 2.63 14.15
C ALA A 480 17.89 2.84 13.93
N ILE A 481 18.25 3.84 13.13
CA ILE A 481 19.65 4.10 12.75
C ILE A 481 20.51 4.60 13.91
N ALA A 482 19.93 5.30 14.89
CA ALA A 482 20.64 5.81 16.07
C ALA A 482 21.37 4.71 16.85
N ALA A 483 20.93 3.45 16.77
CA ALA A 483 21.62 2.33 17.39
C ALA A 483 22.94 1.94 16.70
N GLY A 484 23.21 2.44 15.49
CA GLY A 484 24.30 1.98 14.62
C GLY A 484 24.14 0.53 14.16
N PRO A 485 23.03 0.17 13.49
CA PRO A 485 22.81 -1.19 13.00
C PRO A 485 23.75 -1.55 11.84
N SER A 486 24.03 -2.84 11.67
CA SER A 486 24.58 -3.38 10.43
C SER A 486 23.49 -3.95 9.51
N LEU A 487 22.31 -4.23 10.07
CA LEU A 487 21.14 -4.73 9.37
C LEU A 487 19.89 -3.95 9.80
N VAL A 488 19.16 -3.43 8.81
CA VAL A 488 17.84 -2.83 9.01
C VAL A 488 16.78 -3.65 8.31
N LEU A 489 15.75 -4.02 9.05
CA LEU A 489 14.54 -4.62 8.52
C LEU A 489 13.53 -3.48 8.30
N ALA A 490 13.18 -3.22 7.04
CA ALA A 490 12.25 -2.15 6.68
C ALA A 490 10.94 -2.78 6.22
N ASP A 491 9.95 -2.87 7.12
CA ASP A 491 8.66 -3.51 6.84
C ASP A 491 7.64 -2.50 6.32
N GLU A 492 7.36 -2.49 5.01
CA GLU A 492 6.36 -1.65 4.33
C GLU A 492 6.44 -0.15 4.64
N VAL A 493 7.67 0.35 4.79
CA VAL A 493 8.00 1.69 5.32
C VAL A 493 7.54 2.88 4.46
N VAL A 494 7.12 2.64 3.21
CA VAL A 494 6.64 3.68 2.28
C VAL A 494 5.18 3.53 1.87
N SER A 495 4.51 2.43 2.26
CA SER A 495 3.17 2.06 1.77
C SER A 495 2.05 3.05 2.10
N ALA A 496 2.19 3.82 3.20
CA ALA A 496 1.19 4.78 3.66
C ALA A 496 1.60 6.25 3.42
N LEU A 497 2.63 6.48 2.59
CA LEU A 497 3.15 7.81 2.29
C LEU A 497 2.67 8.27 0.92
N ASP A 498 2.52 9.58 0.74
CA ASP A 498 2.33 10.16 -0.57
C ASP A 498 3.60 10.00 -1.44
N VAL A 499 3.38 9.89 -2.75
CA VAL A 499 4.39 9.58 -3.77
C VAL A 499 5.64 10.48 -3.68
N SER A 500 5.44 11.75 -3.33
CA SER A 500 6.54 12.71 -3.17
C SER A 500 7.42 12.43 -1.95
N VAL A 501 6.81 12.14 -0.79
CA VAL A 501 7.52 11.80 0.44
C VAL A 501 8.17 10.42 0.30
N GLN A 502 7.49 9.47 -0.31
CA GLN A 502 8.01 8.15 -0.63
C GLN A 502 9.36 8.22 -1.34
N SER A 503 9.46 8.97 -2.44
CA SER A 503 10.71 9.18 -3.19
C SER A 503 11.86 9.72 -2.31
N SER A 504 11.52 10.66 -1.44
CA SER A 504 12.47 11.25 -0.49
C SER A 504 12.96 10.24 0.57
N ILE A 505 12.07 9.39 1.08
CA ILE A 505 12.42 8.30 2.01
C ILE A 505 13.29 7.23 1.33
N LEU A 506 13.00 6.88 0.08
CA LEU A 506 13.80 5.90 -0.68
C LEU A 506 15.24 6.41 -0.88
N ARG A 507 15.41 7.70 -1.23
CA ARG A 507 16.73 8.34 -1.33
C ARG A 507 17.47 8.32 0.02
N LEU A 508 16.78 8.67 1.10
CA LEU A 508 17.35 8.61 2.45
C LEU A 508 17.81 7.19 2.80
N MET A 509 17.01 6.17 2.50
CA MET A 509 17.38 4.77 2.73
C MET A 509 18.61 4.36 1.93
N ASP A 510 18.71 4.77 0.67
CA ASP A 510 19.88 4.51 -0.17
C ASP A 510 21.14 5.19 0.39
N THR A 511 21.07 6.47 0.76
CA THR A 511 22.18 7.21 1.40
C THR A 511 22.63 6.51 2.67
N LEU A 512 21.69 6.12 3.55
CA LEU A 512 22.01 5.42 4.79
C LEU A 512 22.61 4.04 4.54
N SER A 513 22.16 3.33 3.51
CA SER A 513 22.71 2.03 3.12
C SER A 513 24.16 2.17 2.69
N ARG A 514 24.49 3.15 1.85
CA ARG A 514 25.84 3.36 1.32
C ARG A 514 26.81 3.99 2.30
N ASP A 515 26.43 5.10 2.92
CA ASP A 515 27.35 5.89 3.76
C ASP A 515 27.72 5.17 5.06
N LYS A 516 26.90 4.19 5.48
CA LYS A 516 27.06 3.45 6.74
C LYS A 516 27.23 1.95 6.54
N ASP A 517 27.35 1.48 5.29
CA ASP A 517 27.43 0.05 4.94
C ASP A 517 26.30 -0.81 5.55
N ILE A 518 25.09 -0.23 5.67
CA ILE A 518 23.94 -0.90 6.26
C ILE A 518 23.28 -1.79 5.21
N GLY A 519 23.16 -3.08 5.51
CA GLY A 519 22.33 -4.00 4.75
C GLY A 519 20.85 -3.78 5.09
N PHE A 520 19.99 -3.75 4.08
CA PHE A 520 18.55 -3.60 4.24
C PHE A 520 17.83 -4.85 3.72
N LEU A 521 16.97 -5.42 4.57
CA LEU A 521 15.89 -6.28 4.10
C LEU A 521 14.64 -5.41 3.98
N PHE A 522 14.28 -5.06 2.75
CA PHE A 522 13.18 -4.16 2.43
C PHE A 522 11.94 -4.97 2.03
N ILE A 523 10.91 -4.95 2.87
CA ILE A 523 9.64 -5.63 2.60
C ILE A 523 8.69 -4.61 2.00
N THR A 524 8.16 -4.92 0.82
CA THR A 524 7.13 -4.14 0.15
C THR A 524 6.32 -5.05 -0.77
N HIS A 525 5.10 -4.64 -1.11
CA HIS A 525 4.29 -5.25 -2.17
C HIS A 525 4.31 -4.44 -3.47
N ASP A 526 4.83 -3.21 -3.44
CA ASP A 526 4.94 -2.32 -4.61
C ASP A 526 6.22 -2.65 -5.41
N LEU A 527 6.05 -3.25 -6.59
CA LEU A 527 7.16 -3.63 -7.46
C LEU A 527 7.80 -2.43 -8.20
N ALA A 528 7.08 -1.34 -8.45
CA ALA A 528 7.66 -0.14 -9.04
C ALA A 528 8.67 0.49 -8.07
N VAL A 529 8.36 0.47 -6.77
CA VAL A 529 9.31 0.87 -5.73
C VAL A 529 10.50 -0.06 -5.67
N VAL A 530 10.30 -1.37 -5.76
CA VAL A 530 11.40 -2.34 -5.79
C VAL A 530 12.34 -2.05 -6.96
N ARG A 531 11.78 -1.80 -8.15
CA ARG A 531 12.56 -1.45 -9.34
C ARG A 531 13.38 -0.18 -9.17
N SER A 532 12.89 0.76 -8.36
CA SER A 532 13.53 2.05 -8.13
C SER A 532 14.76 1.99 -7.21
N VAL A 533 14.77 1.09 -6.20
CA VAL A 533 15.70 1.18 -5.06
C VAL A 533 16.41 -0.12 -4.69
N ALA A 534 15.91 -1.29 -5.08
CA ALA A 534 16.50 -2.55 -4.66
C ALA A 534 17.69 -2.95 -5.55
N ASP A 535 18.60 -3.75 -4.99
CA ASP A 535 19.70 -4.38 -5.75
C ASP A 535 19.30 -5.81 -6.17
N ARG A 536 18.55 -6.51 -5.31
CA ARG A 536 18.05 -7.87 -5.52
C ARG A 536 16.63 -8.03 -5.04
N VAL A 537 15.92 -8.99 -5.61
CA VAL A 537 14.53 -9.34 -5.25
C VAL A 537 14.45 -10.80 -4.85
N VAL A 538 13.73 -11.06 -3.76
CA VAL A 538 13.33 -12.38 -3.30
C VAL A 538 11.80 -12.43 -3.31
N VAL A 539 11.23 -13.27 -4.16
CA VAL A 539 9.78 -13.40 -4.36
C VAL A 539 9.25 -14.55 -3.51
N LEU A 540 8.33 -14.23 -2.60
CA LEU A 540 7.76 -15.14 -1.61
C LEU A 540 6.28 -15.42 -1.90
N TYR A 541 5.92 -16.71 -1.94
CA TYR A 541 4.54 -17.18 -2.04
C TYR A 541 4.26 -18.27 -1.01
N LEU A 542 3.24 -18.09 -0.16
CA LEU A 542 2.84 -19.02 0.91
C LEU A 542 4.04 -19.62 1.68
N GLY A 543 4.95 -18.77 2.14
CA GLY A 543 6.09 -19.17 2.95
C GLY A 543 7.29 -19.74 2.19
N ARG A 544 7.25 -19.73 0.86
CA ARG A 544 8.28 -20.30 -0.02
C ARG A 544 8.87 -19.26 -0.93
N ILE A 545 10.20 -19.25 -1.05
CA ILE A 545 10.86 -18.52 -2.14
C ILE A 545 10.54 -19.26 -3.43
N VAL A 546 9.90 -18.57 -4.37
CA VAL A 546 9.62 -19.11 -5.71
C VAL A 546 10.60 -18.59 -6.75
N GLU A 547 11.23 -17.46 -6.49
CA GLU A 547 12.18 -16.83 -7.40
C GLU A 547 13.06 -15.83 -6.64
N ASP A 548 14.36 -15.78 -6.97
CA ASP A 548 15.28 -14.77 -6.47
C ASP A 548 16.33 -14.38 -7.52
N GLY A 549 16.67 -13.10 -7.62
CA GLY A 549 17.53 -12.58 -8.68
C GLY A 549 17.95 -11.13 -8.47
N THR A 550 18.79 -10.60 -9.37
CA THR A 550 18.97 -9.13 -9.48
C THR A 550 17.67 -8.47 -9.94
N VAL A 551 17.50 -7.19 -9.62
CA VAL A 551 16.31 -6.46 -10.07
C VAL A 551 16.22 -6.46 -11.61
N GLU A 552 17.34 -6.31 -12.32
CA GLU A 552 17.36 -6.34 -13.79
C GLU A 552 16.84 -7.67 -14.34
N GLU A 553 17.25 -8.80 -13.77
CA GLU A 553 16.86 -10.12 -14.25
C GLU A 553 15.37 -10.38 -14.04
N ILE A 554 14.86 -10.07 -12.84
CA ILE A 554 13.47 -10.32 -12.44
C ILE A 554 12.47 -9.53 -13.28
N PHE A 555 12.82 -8.29 -13.65
CA PHE A 555 11.94 -7.36 -14.39
C PHE A 555 12.08 -7.46 -15.91
N SER A 556 12.99 -8.29 -16.43
CA SER A 556 13.25 -8.38 -17.87
C SER A 556 12.30 -9.37 -18.58
N HIS A 557 12.67 -10.66 -18.73
CA HIS A 557 11.97 -11.56 -19.65
C HIS A 557 11.93 -13.04 -19.24
N THR A 558 12.18 -13.38 -17.97
CA THR A 558 11.98 -14.76 -17.49
C THR A 558 11.58 -14.69 -16.03
N SER A 559 10.29 -14.90 -15.74
CA SER A 559 9.79 -14.86 -14.37
C SER A 559 8.96 -16.10 -14.06
N HIS A 560 9.01 -16.55 -12.82
CA HIS A 560 8.09 -17.57 -12.32
C HIS A 560 6.64 -17.10 -12.57
N PRO A 561 5.67 -18.00 -12.87
CA PRO A 561 4.29 -17.59 -13.18
C PRO A 561 3.63 -16.72 -12.11
N TYR A 562 4.01 -16.89 -10.84
CA TYR A 562 3.58 -16.01 -9.75
C TYR A 562 4.23 -14.62 -9.81
N THR A 563 5.53 -14.52 -10.07
CA THR A 563 6.21 -13.22 -10.22
C THR A 563 5.63 -12.45 -11.40
N ARG A 564 5.32 -13.15 -12.49
CA ARG A 564 4.62 -12.59 -13.64
C ARG A 564 3.23 -12.08 -13.27
N LEU A 565 2.47 -12.85 -12.48
CA LEU A 565 1.19 -12.38 -11.95
C LEU A 565 1.33 -11.08 -11.14
N LEU A 566 2.35 -10.97 -10.28
CA LEU A 566 2.60 -9.74 -9.52
C LEU A 566 2.91 -8.55 -10.44
N LEU A 567 3.80 -8.74 -11.43
CA LEU A 567 4.17 -7.72 -12.41
C LEU A 567 2.98 -7.28 -13.28
N ASP A 568 2.20 -8.25 -13.78
CA ASP A 568 1.03 -8.00 -14.63
C ASP A 568 -0.12 -7.32 -13.86
N SER A 569 -0.13 -7.40 -12.52
CA SER A 569 -1.13 -6.77 -11.66
C SER A 569 -0.79 -5.33 -11.26
N VAL A 570 0.42 -4.84 -11.55
CA VAL A 570 0.78 -3.45 -11.26
C VAL A 570 0.06 -2.52 -12.24
N ILE A 571 -0.50 -1.44 -11.70
CA ILE A 571 -1.27 -0.45 -12.44
C ILE A 571 -0.36 0.77 -12.62
N GLU A 572 0.10 1.01 -13.84
CA GLU A 572 1.00 2.12 -14.15
C GLU A 572 0.24 3.34 -14.68
N LEU A 573 0.79 4.52 -14.42
CA LEU A 573 0.27 5.76 -14.99
C LEU A 573 0.53 5.80 -16.51
N GLY A 574 -0.53 5.97 -17.31
CA GLY A 574 -0.44 6.05 -18.77
C GLY A 574 -0.55 4.71 -19.49
N ASP A 575 -0.79 3.61 -18.77
CA ASP A 575 -1.05 2.30 -19.36
C ASP A 575 -2.39 2.27 -20.12
N ASP A 576 -2.47 1.47 -21.18
CA ASP A 576 -3.75 1.10 -21.78
C ASP A 576 -4.40 0.02 -20.90
N HIS A 577 -5.09 0.46 -19.85
CA HIS A 577 -5.74 -0.37 -18.83
C HIS A 577 -6.79 -1.35 -19.37
N GLY A 578 -7.01 -1.39 -20.69
CA GLY A 578 -7.94 -2.30 -21.38
C GLY A 578 -7.43 -3.72 -21.58
N ALA A 579 -6.16 -4.03 -21.30
CA ALA A 579 -5.58 -5.35 -21.56
C ALA A 579 -4.65 -5.81 -20.42
N LYS A 580 -5.17 -6.48 -19.39
CA LYS A 580 -4.41 -7.44 -18.55
C LYS A 580 -5.31 -8.27 -17.60
N ALA A 581 -5.04 -9.58 -17.58
CA ALA A 581 -5.47 -10.67 -16.70
C ALA A 581 -6.97 -10.76 -16.33
N GLN A 582 -7.82 -11.18 -17.28
CA GLN A 582 -9.16 -11.67 -16.95
C GLN A 582 -9.12 -13.16 -16.60
N GLY A 583 -9.04 -13.49 -15.31
CA GLY A 583 -9.37 -14.85 -14.86
C GLY A 583 -8.49 -15.49 -13.80
N VAL A 584 -7.57 -14.74 -13.19
CA VAL A 584 -6.80 -15.27 -12.06
C VAL A 584 -7.74 -15.47 -10.87
N ARG A 585 -7.74 -16.69 -10.31
CA ARG A 585 -8.41 -16.96 -9.04
C ARG A 585 -7.74 -16.10 -7.96
N ASP A 586 -8.48 -15.12 -7.47
CA ASP A 586 -8.06 -14.17 -6.43
C ASP A 586 -7.81 -14.86 -5.06
N GLU A 587 -8.32 -16.08 -4.88
CA GLU A 587 -8.25 -16.76 -3.60
C GLU A 587 -6.88 -17.42 -3.36
N ILE A 588 -6.12 -16.81 -2.45
CA ILE A 588 -4.92 -17.40 -1.86
C ILE A 588 -5.37 -18.53 -0.90
N PRO A 589 -4.83 -19.76 -1.04
CA PRO A 589 -5.09 -20.85 -0.09
C PRO A 589 -4.78 -20.45 1.36
N ASP A 590 -5.62 -20.88 2.30
CA ASP A 590 -5.46 -20.58 3.74
C ASP A 590 -4.14 -21.10 4.33
N ALA A 591 -3.56 -22.13 3.72
CA ALA A 591 -2.30 -22.72 4.14
C ALA A 591 -1.49 -23.24 2.94
N PRO A 592 -0.15 -23.26 3.02
CA PRO A 592 0.67 -23.93 2.03
C PRO A 592 0.39 -25.44 2.01
N PRO A 593 0.49 -26.09 0.86
CA PRO A 593 0.37 -27.54 0.80
C PRO A 593 1.59 -28.21 1.46
N GLU A 594 1.39 -29.42 1.99
CA GLU A 594 2.47 -30.24 2.55
C GLU A 594 3.43 -30.74 1.46
N LEU A 595 2.89 -31.08 0.28
CA LEU A 595 3.61 -31.57 -0.89
C LEU A 595 3.17 -30.77 -2.13
N GLY A 596 4.04 -30.71 -3.15
CA GLY A 596 3.73 -30.00 -4.39
C GLY A 596 4.24 -28.55 -4.44
N CYS A 597 3.91 -27.87 -5.52
CA CYS A 597 4.12 -26.44 -5.72
C CYS A 597 3.01 -25.65 -5.01
N PRO A 598 3.35 -24.67 -4.15
CA PRO A 598 2.33 -23.88 -3.45
C PRO A 598 1.42 -23.11 -4.41
N PHE A 599 1.94 -22.69 -5.57
CA PHE A 599 1.21 -21.89 -6.56
C PHE A 599 0.38 -22.74 -7.55
N ALA A 600 0.36 -24.07 -7.42
CA ALA A 600 -0.28 -24.95 -8.41
C ALA A 600 -1.78 -24.67 -8.64
N SER A 601 -2.52 -24.16 -7.65
CA SER A 601 -3.96 -23.85 -7.77
C SER A 601 -4.27 -22.62 -8.62
N ARG A 602 -3.29 -21.73 -8.82
CA ARG A 602 -3.40 -20.45 -9.54
C ARG A 602 -2.48 -20.36 -10.76
N CYS A 603 -1.59 -21.34 -10.92
CA CYS A 603 -0.63 -21.37 -12.01
C CYS A 603 -1.31 -21.66 -13.36
N PRO A 604 -1.16 -20.78 -14.38
CA PRO A 604 -1.77 -20.98 -15.70
C PRO A 604 -1.14 -22.14 -16.48
N ILE A 605 0.08 -22.55 -16.13
CA ILE A 605 0.84 -23.64 -16.77
C ILE A 605 1.02 -24.84 -15.83
N VAL A 606 0.08 -25.06 -14.91
CA VAL A 606 0.14 -26.16 -13.94
C VAL A 606 0.24 -27.52 -14.63
N ARG A 607 1.11 -28.39 -14.11
CA ARG A 607 1.27 -29.79 -14.52
C ARG A 607 0.87 -30.71 -13.36
N ASP A 608 0.54 -31.97 -13.63
CA ASP A 608 0.15 -32.92 -12.57
C ASP A 608 1.24 -33.10 -11.50
N VAL A 609 2.51 -33.11 -11.92
CA VAL A 609 3.68 -33.16 -11.01
C VAL A 609 3.72 -31.97 -10.03
N CYS A 610 3.20 -30.81 -10.42
CA CYS A 610 3.13 -29.63 -9.56
C CYS A 610 2.21 -29.84 -8.36
N ARG A 611 1.28 -30.80 -8.39
CA ARG A 611 0.35 -31.04 -7.27
C ARG A 611 0.90 -31.98 -6.21
N THR A 612 1.94 -32.75 -6.54
CA THR A 612 2.40 -33.86 -5.70
C THR A 612 3.88 -33.79 -5.34
N VAL A 613 4.71 -33.11 -6.14
CA VAL A 613 6.17 -33.05 -5.95
C VAL A 613 6.61 -31.61 -5.72
N VAL A 614 7.48 -31.39 -4.72
CA VAL A 614 8.09 -30.08 -4.46
C VAL A 614 8.91 -29.64 -5.69
N PRO A 615 8.71 -28.43 -6.22
CA PRO A 615 9.44 -27.97 -7.39
C PRO A 615 10.96 -27.90 -7.15
N PRO A 616 11.79 -28.33 -8.12
CA PRO A 616 13.24 -28.18 -8.04
C PRO A 616 13.65 -26.71 -8.17
N ILE A 617 14.89 -26.39 -7.78
CA ILE A 617 15.50 -25.10 -8.05
C ILE A 617 16.18 -25.17 -9.43
N ILE A 618 15.79 -24.26 -10.32
CA ILE A 618 16.36 -24.05 -11.64
C ILE A 618 17.26 -22.81 -11.54
N GLN A 619 18.53 -22.96 -11.89
CA GLN A 619 19.48 -21.85 -12.01
C GLN A 619 19.35 -21.25 -13.43
N VAL A 620 18.87 -20.01 -13.53
CA VAL A 620 18.65 -19.30 -14.81
C VAL A 620 19.92 -18.56 -15.26
N SER A 621 20.63 -17.96 -14.31
CA SER A 621 21.94 -17.30 -14.45
C SER A 621 22.74 -17.51 -13.16
N ASP A 622 23.95 -16.97 -13.02
CA ASP A 622 24.71 -17.06 -11.76
C ASP A 622 24.00 -16.41 -10.56
N THR A 623 23.14 -15.42 -10.81
CA THR A 623 22.45 -14.63 -9.78
C THR A 623 20.95 -14.87 -9.71
N HIS A 624 20.36 -15.58 -10.70
CA HIS A 624 18.91 -15.77 -10.82
C HIS A 624 18.51 -17.24 -10.70
N ARG A 625 17.58 -17.51 -9.78
CA ARG A 625 17.04 -18.84 -9.49
C ARG A 625 15.52 -18.83 -9.44
N ILE A 626 14.92 -19.91 -9.92
CA ILE A 626 13.47 -20.11 -9.96
C ILE A 626 13.13 -21.49 -9.38
N LYS A 627 12.08 -21.59 -8.58
CA LYS A 627 11.57 -22.86 -8.06
C LYS A 627 10.34 -23.32 -8.86
N CYS A 628 10.57 -24.03 -9.97
CA CYS A 628 9.50 -24.47 -10.89
C CYS A 628 9.75 -25.87 -11.46
N HIS A 629 8.68 -26.54 -11.91
CA HIS A 629 8.76 -27.77 -12.72
C HIS A 629 8.77 -27.51 -14.23
N ALA A 630 8.50 -26.27 -14.65
CA ALA A 630 8.58 -25.85 -16.05
C ALA A 630 10.00 -25.40 -16.37
N ASP A 631 10.50 -25.77 -17.56
CA ASP A 631 11.82 -25.34 -18.00
C ASP A 631 11.82 -23.85 -18.38
N VAL A 632 13.01 -23.23 -18.40
CA VAL A 632 13.17 -21.81 -18.73
C VAL A 632 12.58 -21.46 -20.10
N ALA A 633 12.66 -22.38 -21.08
CA ALA A 633 12.06 -22.19 -22.39
C ALA A 633 10.53 -22.11 -22.34
N ASP A 634 9.89 -22.97 -21.55
CA ASP A 634 8.43 -22.98 -21.37
C ASP A 634 7.96 -21.71 -20.65
N LEU A 635 8.73 -21.22 -19.67
CA LEU A 635 8.44 -19.99 -18.95
C LEU A 635 8.51 -18.75 -19.86
N ARG A 636 9.45 -18.74 -20.83
CA ARG A 636 9.57 -17.67 -21.83
C ARG A 636 8.44 -17.67 -22.86
N GLN A 637 7.87 -18.84 -23.16
CA GLN A 637 6.79 -19.01 -24.15
C GLN A 637 5.39 -18.94 -23.54
N ALA A 638 5.26 -19.04 -22.21
CA ALA A 638 3.98 -18.96 -21.54
C ALA A 638 3.31 -17.59 -21.85
N PRO A 639 2.06 -17.59 -22.37
CA PRO A 639 1.31 -16.35 -22.49
C PRO A 639 1.16 -15.70 -21.11
N ALA A 640 1.07 -14.36 -21.07
CA ALA A 640 0.59 -13.67 -19.87
C ALA A 640 -0.73 -14.33 -19.42
N ALA A 641 -0.93 -14.47 -18.12
CA ALA A 641 -2.14 -15.13 -17.61
C ALA A 641 -3.38 -14.51 -18.28
N PRO A 642 -4.33 -15.32 -18.79
CA PRO A 642 -5.48 -14.83 -19.55
C PRO A 642 -6.28 -13.78 -18.76
#